data_AF-A0A821AUP0-F1
#
_entry.id   AF-A0A821AUP0-F1
#
_cell.length_a   1.000
_cell.length_b   1.000
_cell.length_c   1.000
_cell.angle_alpha   90.00
_cell.angle_beta   90.00
_cell.angle_gamma   90.00
#
_symmetry.space_group_name_H-M   'P 1'
#
loop_
_entity.id
_entity.type
_entity.pdbx_description
1 polymer ?
#
loop_
_entity_poly.entity_id
_entity_poly.type
_entity_poly.pdbx_seq_one_letter_code
_entity_poly.pdbx_strand_id
1 'polypeptide(L)'
;MSSSIRLQWMDVLKMCQWNISVIDFVSQYLECKSAFEQCPLDISALIYLTRKAQSSTSVDLPTFDILHSFLNDLNLDYKEFYGRFLSIFGEGIRKPSCKQSKISQLFRILSTEEDLFPTYLSTYASGVSPDHLWELFLNLSANGDINEIMQKHLSSILTQRMQYISIEVFKHYYVCAECCLPKIKDENRQVFVGILDTVLQGFLSKQRNDQSYSCQFTEYHLKEFLNIALRLSPTHSLQHPSCLLIIRHLLFKRDNYDIAIFEKIKRLFARSNSLDRNLFQTVEPASIIKDEWFIDYMFHIPNDWFMLSRYDYDDLAAAHQNNSWSLYIWSRLIQLSLSKVDTNKWNETVAQLNHWMINVERNKYTANDTLTIIFVNTVFDMAISKNSKSVLFAPNIGSILKYILDAKQNNDKLIDIKQVDDFIQKVNESIKDILSLNSTRKTYNDLLCISNFSCFLPFCDLKAMLISSDPQRYKFPVTPLQILTIVSDDRPNDIDISITDQKETFFCCFIQQVVKWLEWFDKFIDIFQHVIEWLRVRKLQRAEQLLSDIHTIKDDSMTNVIKAKTVIQDIIDLLKPFKNLHRLCYLLNCMNSFENSYPGTLTSHDQWKSHIEELKRVHSNNTFTVAANAKYEHPHSIGARRVVHWSLACERLECNISIEYRINTPRTKSYNCFSRQKVPLDKKVLKGEFKTQRSGNLVITIDNQTGGAPRTIWYQIKTMHFSTCHLFDGFFSMLRQQYFQQSNENIQVTDLSDLIDRAFEFIDSLLNGDITLEDMEYLKTVF
;
A
#
# COMPACT_ATOMS: atom_id res chain seq x y z
N MET A 1 -58.44 24.84 66.56
CA MET A 1 -57.18 25.51 66.15
C MET A 1 -56.50 26.08 67.38
N SER A 2 -55.55 25.34 67.94
CA SER A 2 -54.54 25.87 68.85
C SER A 2 -53.24 25.21 68.40
N SER A 3 -52.44 25.92 67.61
CA SER A 3 -51.04 25.55 67.38
C SER A 3 -50.37 25.54 68.74
N SER A 4 -50.20 24.37 69.36
CA SER A 4 -49.36 24.30 70.55
C SER A 4 -47.97 24.73 70.08
N ILE A 5 -47.50 25.85 70.60
CA ILE A 5 -46.13 26.29 70.41
C ILE A 5 -45.29 25.27 71.16
N ARG A 6 -44.88 24.19 70.49
CA ARG A 6 -43.88 23.28 71.01
C ARG A 6 -42.58 24.08 71.01
N LEU A 7 -42.18 24.54 72.19
CA LEU A 7 -40.85 25.13 72.41
C LEU A 7 -39.81 24.17 71.83
N GLN A 8 -38.96 24.64 70.91
CA GLN A 8 -37.87 23.85 70.36
C GLN A 8 -36.57 24.18 71.10
N TRP A 9 -35.71 23.19 71.31
CA TRP A 9 -34.41 23.39 71.97
C TRP A 9 -33.57 24.48 71.30
N MET A 10 -33.64 24.61 69.98
CA MET A 10 -32.91 25.66 69.27
C MET A 10 -33.28 27.07 69.75
N ASP A 11 -34.55 27.31 70.09
CA ASP A 11 -35.02 28.62 70.54
C ASP A 11 -34.64 28.89 71.99
N VAL A 12 -34.66 27.86 72.83
CA VAL A 12 -34.11 27.93 74.21
C VAL A 12 -32.63 28.26 74.18
N LEU A 13 -31.87 27.56 73.34
CA LEU A 13 -30.41 27.72 73.23
C LEU A 13 -29.99 29.07 72.64
N LYS A 14 -30.86 29.76 71.90
CA LYS A 14 -30.61 31.14 71.44
C LYS A 14 -30.75 32.17 72.55
N MET A 15 -31.55 31.89 73.58
CA MET A 15 -31.85 32.83 74.67
C MET A 15 -30.87 32.75 75.85
N CYS A 16 -30.05 31.70 75.93
CA CYS A 16 -29.14 31.47 77.05
C CYS A 16 -27.68 31.85 76.74
N GLN A 17 -26.99 32.46 77.71
CA GLN A 17 -25.52 32.58 77.68
C GLN A 17 -24.88 31.25 78.00
N TRP A 18 -23.86 30.86 77.24
CA TRP A 18 -23.37 29.49 77.24
C TRP A 18 -21.88 29.39 77.54
N ASN A 19 -21.56 28.77 78.69
CA ASN A 19 -20.19 28.50 79.17
C ASN A 19 -19.96 27.01 79.50
N ILE A 20 -20.79 26.09 78.99
CA ILE A 20 -20.73 24.64 79.28
C ILE A 20 -20.26 23.92 78.02
N SER A 21 -19.51 22.82 78.14
CA SER A 21 -19.10 22.06 76.95
C SER A 21 -20.31 21.39 76.27
N VAL A 22 -20.22 21.18 74.95
CA VAL A 22 -21.26 20.41 74.22
C VAL A 22 -21.39 19.01 74.81
N ILE A 23 -20.27 18.43 75.26
CA ILE A 23 -20.22 17.09 75.84
C ILE A 23 -21.02 17.05 77.14
N ASP A 24 -20.74 17.98 78.07
CA ASP A 24 -21.44 18.03 79.36
C ASP A 24 -22.93 18.30 79.18
N PHE A 25 -23.30 19.18 78.24
CA PHE A 25 -24.69 19.47 77.95
C PHE A 25 -25.44 18.23 77.45
N VAL A 26 -24.88 17.51 76.47
CA VAL A 26 -25.54 16.32 75.91
C VAL A 26 -25.59 15.19 76.94
N SER A 27 -24.53 15.00 77.74
CA SER A 27 -24.51 14.00 78.82
C SER A 27 -25.59 14.27 79.87
N GLN A 28 -25.72 15.52 80.35
CA GLN A 28 -26.78 15.90 81.29
C GLN A 28 -28.18 15.79 80.67
N TYR A 29 -28.32 16.13 79.39
CA TYR A 29 -29.58 15.94 78.66
C TYR A 29 -29.96 14.45 78.61
N LEU A 30 -28.99 13.55 78.35
CA LEU A 30 -29.23 12.11 78.32
C LEU A 30 -29.65 11.56 79.69
N GLU A 31 -29.05 12.04 80.79
CA GLU A 31 -29.44 11.68 82.16
C GLU A 31 -30.89 12.10 82.47
N CYS A 32 -31.34 13.23 81.93
CA CYS A 32 -32.68 13.78 82.15
C CYS A 32 -33.64 13.55 80.97
N LYS A 33 -33.30 12.66 80.02
CA LYS A 33 -33.99 12.53 78.72
C LYS A 33 -35.50 12.29 78.85
N SER A 34 -35.92 11.53 79.86
CA SER A 34 -37.34 11.23 80.14
C SER A 34 -38.15 12.49 80.53
N ALA A 35 -37.51 13.48 81.15
CA ALA A 35 -38.16 14.74 81.49
C ALA A 35 -38.47 15.61 80.26
N PHE A 36 -37.82 15.33 79.12
CA PHE A 36 -37.91 16.11 77.88
C PHE A 36 -38.56 15.34 76.73
N GLU A 37 -39.29 14.25 76.98
CA GLU A 37 -39.93 13.44 75.92
C GLU A 37 -40.84 14.24 74.97
N GLN A 38 -41.49 15.30 75.48
CA GLN A 38 -42.36 16.17 74.68
C GLN A 38 -41.58 17.22 73.83
N CYS A 39 -40.30 17.41 74.12
CA CYS A 39 -39.39 18.30 73.38
C CYS A 39 -37.98 17.65 73.31
N PRO A 40 -37.78 16.67 72.42
CA PRO A 40 -36.49 16.02 72.28
C PRO A 40 -35.45 16.98 71.67
N LEU A 41 -34.19 16.84 72.08
CA LEU A 41 -33.06 17.52 71.46
C LEU A 41 -32.91 17.05 70.01
N ASP A 42 -33.20 17.94 69.06
CA ASP A 42 -33.24 17.64 67.63
C ASP A 42 -31.92 17.97 66.90
N ILE A 43 -31.82 17.56 65.63
CA ILE A 43 -30.66 17.82 64.78
C ILE A 43 -30.33 19.32 64.72
N SER A 44 -31.35 20.19 64.61
CA SER A 44 -31.16 21.63 64.49
C SER A 44 -30.53 22.23 65.75
N ALA A 45 -30.97 21.81 66.92
CA ALA A 45 -30.39 22.20 68.20
C ALA A 45 -28.95 21.69 68.34
N LEU A 46 -28.67 20.41 68.03
CA LEU A 46 -27.32 19.84 68.13
C LEU A 46 -26.30 20.51 67.17
N ILE A 47 -26.75 20.86 65.96
CA ILE A 47 -25.95 21.61 64.99
C ILE A 47 -25.67 23.03 65.51
N TYR A 48 -26.69 23.71 66.03
CA TYR A 48 -26.53 25.04 66.63
C TYR A 48 -25.57 25.00 67.83
N LEU A 49 -25.69 23.97 68.66
CA LEU A 49 -24.80 23.71 69.79
C LEU A 49 -23.34 23.65 69.31
N THR A 50 -23.08 22.76 68.35
CA THR A 50 -21.74 22.54 67.81
C THR A 50 -21.17 23.80 67.13
N ARG A 51 -21.99 24.57 66.40
CA ARG A 51 -21.58 25.82 65.74
C ARG A 51 -21.17 26.90 66.75
N LYS A 52 -21.91 27.05 67.83
CA LYS A 52 -21.60 28.00 68.91
C LYS A 52 -20.31 27.61 69.62
N ALA A 53 -20.10 26.34 69.91
CA ALA A 53 -18.83 25.85 70.45
C ALA A 53 -17.64 26.17 69.52
N GLN A 54 -17.81 26.05 68.20
CA GLN A 54 -16.75 26.41 67.22
C GLN A 54 -16.44 27.91 67.16
N SER A 55 -17.33 28.76 67.66
CA SER A 55 -17.15 30.21 67.72
C SER A 55 -16.54 30.69 69.04
N SER A 56 -16.47 29.83 70.06
CA SER A 56 -15.92 30.15 71.38
C SER A 56 -14.49 29.63 71.52
N THR A 57 -13.60 30.42 72.10
CA THR A 57 -12.21 30.02 72.42
C THR A 57 -12.09 29.26 73.73
N SER A 58 -13.15 29.23 74.55
CA SER A 58 -13.14 28.67 75.92
C SER A 58 -13.82 27.30 76.03
N VAL A 59 -14.37 26.76 74.95
CA VAL A 59 -15.19 25.54 74.98
C VAL A 59 -14.62 24.47 74.07
N ASP A 60 -14.35 23.29 74.63
CA ASP A 60 -13.83 22.15 73.87
C ASP A 60 -14.86 21.65 72.86
N LEU A 61 -14.41 21.48 71.61
CA LEU A 61 -15.22 20.89 70.55
C LEU A 61 -15.25 19.36 70.70
N PRO A 62 -16.44 18.73 70.69
CA PRO A 62 -16.51 17.28 70.63
C PRO A 62 -15.79 16.74 69.39
N THR A 63 -15.15 15.58 69.53
CA THR A 63 -14.60 14.85 68.37
C THR A 63 -15.74 14.32 67.52
N PHE A 64 -15.46 13.96 66.26
CA PHE A 64 -16.50 13.42 65.39
C PHE A 64 -17.03 12.06 65.85
N ASP A 65 -16.24 11.24 66.56
CA ASP A 65 -16.73 10.01 67.20
C ASP A 65 -17.73 10.33 68.31
N ILE A 66 -17.45 11.36 69.11
CA ILE A 66 -18.36 11.79 70.18
C ILE A 66 -19.66 12.33 69.58
N LEU A 67 -19.58 13.16 68.53
CA LEU A 67 -20.76 13.62 67.80
C LEU A 67 -21.54 12.44 67.21
N HIS A 68 -20.85 11.46 66.65
CA HIS A 68 -21.49 10.26 66.10
C HIS A 68 -22.15 9.40 67.20
N SER A 69 -21.52 9.27 68.37
CA SER A 69 -22.12 8.62 69.55
C SER A 69 -23.38 9.36 69.99
N PHE A 70 -23.34 10.69 70.05
CA PHE A 70 -24.51 11.49 70.43
C PHE A 70 -25.70 11.27 69.48
N LEU A 71 -25.46 11.15 68.18
CA LEU A 71 -26.53 10.83 67.23
C LEU A 71 -27.18 9.48 67.54
N ASN A 72 -26.39 8.47 67.90
CA ASN A 72 -26.89 7.16 68.29
C ASN A 72 -27.67 7.22 69.62
N ASP A 73 -27.11 7.85 70.65
CA ASP A 73 -27.71 7.96 71.99
C ASP A 73 -29.02 8.78 71.98
N LEU A 74 -29.10 9.76 71.08
CA LEU A 74 -30.28 10.58 70.85
C LEU A 74 -31.26 9.99 69.83
N ASN A 75 -30.88 8.90 69.13
CA ASN A 75 -31.64 8.29 68.04
C ASN A 75 -31.99 9.29 66.91
N LEU A 76 -30.99 10.06 66.47
CA LEU A 76 -31.10 11.06 65.41
C LEU A 76 -30.59 10.51 64.07
N ASP A 77 -31.21 10.94 62.97
CA ASP A 77 -30.79 10.52 61.62
C ASP A 77 -29.41 11.08 61.28
N TYR A 78 -28.47 10.15 61.07
CA TYR A 78 -27.08 10.45 60.73
C TYR A 78 -26.95 11.21 59.41
N LYS A 79 -27.71 10.83 58.36
CA LYS A 79 -27.55 11.41 57.02
C LYS A 79 -28.09 12.83 56.99
N GLU A 80 -29.22 13.06 57.66
CA GLU A 80 -29.81 14.38 57.83
C GLU A 80 -28.89 15.30 58.65
N PHE A 81 -28.27 14.80 59.72
CA PHE A 81 -27.32 15.58 60.52
C PHE A 81 -26.12 16.02 59.69
N TYR A 82 -25.40 15.08 59.06
CA TYR A 82 -24.21 15.42 58.27
C TYR A 82 -24.58 16.21 57.00
N GLY A 83 -25.74 15.98 56.40
CA GLY A 83 -26.24 16.83 55.30
C GLY A 83 -26.37 18.30 55.71
N ARG A 84 -26.91 18.59 56.89
CA ARG A 84 -27.05 19.97 57.41
C ARG A 84 -25.75 20.53 57.99
N PHE A 85 -24.91 19.68 58.58
CA PHE A 85 -23.64 20.07 59.20
C PHE A 85 -22.57 20.49 58.18
N LEU A 86 -22.69 20.08 56.91
CA LEU A 86 -21.74 20.38 55.84
C LEU A 86 -21.36 21.86 55.74
N SER A 87 -22.34 22.77 55.89
CA SER A 87 -22.11 24.22 55.85
C SER A 87 -21.14 24.69 56.95
N ILE A 88 -21.31 24.17 58.16
CA ILE A 88 -20.47 24.48 59.34
C ILE A 88 -19.10 23.83 59.21
N PHE A 89 -19.06 22.61 58.66
CA PHE A 89 -17.80 21.96 58.31
C PHE A 89 -16.98 22.83 57.35
N GLY A 90 -17.59 23.31 56.25
CA GLY A 90 -16.93 24.20 55.29
C GLY A 90 -16.37 25.49 55.91
N GLU A 91 -17.12 26.13 56.82
CA GLU A 91 -16.66 27.31 57.59
C GLU A 91 -15.49 26.97 58.54
N GLY A 92 -15.49 25.76 59.10
CA GLY A 92 -14.55 25.32 60.14
C GLY A 92 -13.19 24.82 59.63
N ILE A 93 -13.11 24.27 58.42
CA ILE A 93 -11.88 23.67 57.85
C ILE A 93 -10.73 24.67 57.76
N ARG A 94 -11.03 25.96 57.58
CA ARG A 94 -10.00 27.02 57.45
C ARG A 94 -9.45 27.50 58.80
N LYS A 95 -9.99 27.02 59.93
CA LYS A 95 -9.56 27.41 61.28
C LYS A 95 -8.40 26.53 61.76
N PRO A 96 -7.34 27.09 62.40
CA PRO A 96 -6.20 26.33 62.93
C PRO A 96 -6.57 25.25 63.96
N SER A 97 -7.77 25.34 64.55
CA SER A 97 -8.29 24.41 65.55
C SER A 97 -8.68 23.04 64.98
N CYS A 98 -8.79 22.88 63.65
CA CYS A 98 -9.18 21.64 63.02
C CYS A 98 -7.96 20.73 62.74
N LYS A 99 -7.65 19.82 63.67
CA LYS A 99 -6.52 18.88 63.53
C LYS A 99 -6.81 17.82 62.46
N GLN A 100 -5.79 17.45 61.70
CA GLN A 100 -5.82 16.43 60.64
C GLN A 100 -6.36 15.06 61.11
N SER A 101 -6.06 14.67 62.35
CA SER A 101 -6.56 13.43 62.95
C SER A 101 -8.08 13.41 63.09
N LYS A 102 -8.69 14.55 63.48
CA LYS A 102 -10.15 14.71 63.58
C LYS A 102 -10.80 14.66 62.20
N ILE A 103 -10.18 15.28 61.19
CA ILE A 103 -10.67 15.22 59.81
C ILE A 103 -10.61 13.80 59.24
N SER A 104 -9.50 13.09 59.44
CA SER A 104 -9.33 11.70 59.00
C SER A 104 -10.40 10.79 59.60
N GLN A 105 -10.73 11.00 60.87
CA GLN A 105 -11.77 10.29 61.60
C GLN A 105 -13.17 10.56 61.03
N LEU A 106 -13.51 11.82 60.73
CA LEU A 106 -14.76 12.15 60.04
C LEU A 106 -14.87 11.42 58.70
N PHE A 107 -13.82 11.45 57.87
CA PHE A 107 -13.85 10.77 56.58
C PHE A 107 -14.03 9.25 56.68
N ARG A 108 -13.62 8.62 57.79
CA ARG A 108 -13.93 7.21 58.06
C ARG A 108 -15.39 7.00 58.40
N ILE A 109 -15.94 7.84 59.27
CA ILE A 109 -17.37 7.80 59.62
C ILE A 109 -18.25 7.98 58.37
N LEU A 110 -17.83 8.84 57.44
CA LEU A 110 -18.56 9.09 56.19
C LEU A 110 -18.27 8.05 55.09
N SER A 111 -17.28 7.17 55.27
CA SER A 111 -16.76 6.32 54.19
C SER A 111 -17.78 5.36 53.58
N THR A 112 -18.84 5.00 54.31
CA THR A 112 -19.89 4.09 53.86
C THR A 112 -21.02 4.79 53.10
N GLU A 113 -20.95 6.12 52.96
CA GLU A 113 -22.05 6.95 52.48
C GLU A 113 -21.71 7.61 51.16
N GLU A 114 -22.25 7.03 50.08
CA GLU A 114 -21.90 7.38 48.70
C GLU A 114 -22.20 8.83 48.33
N ASP A 115 -23.19 9.48 48.96
CA ASP A 115 -23.55 10.88 48.70
C ASP A 115 -22.77 11.87 49.57
N LEU A 116 -22.50 11.52 50.83
CA LEU A 116 -21.91 12.43 51.81
C LEU A 116 -20.38 12.47 51.71
N PHE A 117 -19.73 11.32 51.58
CA PHE A 117 -18.28 11.23 51.47
C PHE A 117 -17.70 12.13 50.36
N PRO A 118 -18.14 12.02 49.09
CA PRO A 118 -17.59 12.88 48.03
C PRO A 118 -17.85 14.35 48.27
N THR A 119 -19.04 14.70 48.76
CA THR A 119 -19.41 16.10 49.02
C THR A 119 -18.52 16.74 50.09
N TYR A 120 -18.27 16.01 51.17
CA TYR A 120 -17.35 16.43 52.22
C TYR A 120 -15.90 16.49 51.73
N LEU A 121 -15.47 15.52 50.92
CA LEU A 121 -14.11 15.46 50.39
C LEU A 121 -13.84 16.61 49.42
N SER A 122 -14.79 16.92 48.53
CA SER A 122 -14.72 18.08 47.64
C SER A 122 -14.70 19.39 48.42
N THR A 123 -15.55 19.52 49.43
CA THR A 123 -15.58 20.71 50.30
C THR A 123 -14.24 20.90 51.01
N TYR A 124 -13.68 19.84 51.59
CA TYR A 124 -12.36 19.86 52.21
C TYR A 124 -11.26 20.24 51.21
N ALA A 125 -11.18 19.55 50.08
CA ALA A 125 -10.16 19.78 49.05
C ALA A 125 -10.19 21.19 48.45
N SER A 126 -11.36 21.83 48.41
CA SER A 126 -11.51 23.24 47.98
C SER A 126 -11.04 24.25 49.04
N GLY A 127 -11.05 23.85 50.32
CA GLY A 127 -10.73 24.69 51.46
C GLY A 127 -9.27 24.64 51.92
N VAL A 128 -8.50 23.63 51.48
CA VAL A 128 -7.13 23.37 51.96
C VAL A 128 -6.07 23.37 50.85
N SER A 129 -4.79 23.50 51.25
CA SER A 129 -3.66 23.34 50.34
C SER A 129 -3.50 21.87 49.89
N PRO A 130 -2.85 21.62 48.74
CA PRO A 130 -2.51 20.27 48.31
C PRO A 130 -1.75 19.46 49.37
N ASP A 131 -0.89 20.08 50.20
CA ASP A 131 -0.14 19.39 51.25
C ASP A 131 -1.09 18.73 52.27
N HIS A 132 -2.07 19.48 52.75
CA HIS A 132 -3.04 19.00 53.75
C HIS A 132 -3.94 17.90 53.18
N LEU A 133 -4.22 17.93 51.88
CA LEU A 133 -4.96 16.88 51.19
C LEU A 133 -4.11 15.62 51.00
N TRP A 134 -2.82 15.78 50.70
CA TRP A 134 -1.87 14.67 50.59
C TRP A 134 -1.64 14.00 51.96
N GLU A 135 -1.44 14.79 53.01
CA GLU A 135 -1.34 14.29 54.38
C GLU A 135 -2.63 13.57 54.81
N LEU A 136 -3.80 14.00 54.33
CA LEU A 136 -5.07 13.32 54.63
C LEU A 136 -5.06 11.92 54.05
N PHE A 137 -4.67 11.82 52.77
CA PHE A 137 -4.52 10.54 52.09
C PHE A 137 -3.55 9.62 52.84
N LEU A 138 -2.33 10.08 53.16
CA LEU A 138 -1.34 9.28 53.89
C LEU A 138 -1.87 8.82 55.26
N ASN A 139 -2.55 9.70 56.00
CA ASN A 139 -3.13 9.37 57.31
C ASN A 139 -4.28 8.37 57.22
N LEU A 140 -5.14 8.48 56.19
CA LEU A 140 -6.21 7.53 55.95
C LEU A 140 -5.64 6.15 55.63
N SER A 141 -4.63 6.07 54.74
CA SER A 141 -3.97 4.82 54.36
C SER A 141 -3.24 4.13 55.52
N ALA A 142 -2.63 4.89 56.43
CA ALA A 142 -1.89 4.34 57.56
C ALA A 142 -2.78 3.82 58.69
N ASN A 143 -3.90 4.49 58.96
CA ASN A 143 -4.59 4.33 60.24
C ASN A 143 -6.01 3.70 60.13
N GLY A 144 -6.51 3.33 58.95
CA GLY A 144 -7.88 2.80 58.75
C GLY A 144 -8.09 2.21 57.36
N ASP A 145 -9.14 1.43 57.15
CA ASP A 145 -9.32 0.65 55.91
C ASP A 145 -9.88 1.54 54.79
N ILE A 146 -9.31 1.44 53.58
CA ILE A 146 -9.79 2.21 52.42
C ILE A 146 -10.78 1.36 51.64
N ASN A 147 -12.06 1.70 51.74
CA ASN A 147 -13.12 1.05 50.96
C ASN A 147 -13.21 1.61 49.52
N GLU A 148 -14.07 1.01 48.69
CA GLU A 148 -14.23 1.37 47.28
C GLU A 148 -14.68 2.83 47.07
N ILE A 149 -15.57 3.34 47.92
CA ILE A 149 -16.06 4.73 47.87
C ILE A 149 -14.90 5.69 48.10
N MET A 150 -14.10 5.44 49.15
CA MET A 150 -12.91 6.22 49.46
C MET A 150 -11.91 6.16 48.32
N GLN A 151 -11.59 4.98 47.81
CA GLN A 151 -10.64 4.80 46.71
C GLN A 151 -11.05 5.58 45.46
N LYS A 152 -12.31 5.48 45.04
CA LYS A 152 -12.85 6.15 43.86
C LYS A 152 -12.73 7.68 43.98
N HIS A 153 -13.19 8.24 45.09
CA HIS A 153 -13.26 9.70 45.25
C HIS A 153 -11.92 10.32 45.65
N LEU A 154 -11.09 9.63 46.45
CA LEU A 154 -9.71 10.06 46.73
C LEU A 154 -8.88 10.06 45.45
N SER A 155 -8.93 8.99 44.65
CA SER A 155 -8.25 8.95 43.34
C SER A 155 -8.62 10.15 42.49
N SER A 156 -9.93 10.43 42.35
CA SER A 156 -10.44 11.52 41.52
C SER A 156 -9.96 12.90 42.00
N ILE A 157 -10.17 13.21 43.29
CA ILE A 157 -9.86 14.53 43.84
C ILE A 157 -8.36 14.77 43.96
N LEU A 158 -7.58 13.76 44.37
CA LEU A 158 -6.12 13.87 44.38
C LEU A 158 -5.60 14.08 42.97
N THR A 159 -6.07 13.33 41.98
CA THR A 159 -5.64 13.51 40.59
C THR A 159 -5.94 14.93 40.10
N GLN A 160 -7.16 15.43 40.36
CA GLN A 160 -7.58 16.76 39.95
C GLN A 160 -6.75 17.88 40.60
N ARG A 161 -6.39 17.71 41.88
CA ARG A 161 -5.66 18.74 42.64
C ARG A 161 -4.16 18.69 42.40
N MET A 162 -3.60 17.49 42.28
CA MET A 162 -2.16 17.30 42.11
C MET A 162 -1.68 17.59 40.68
N GLN A 163 -2.52 17.47 39.65
CA GLN A 163 -2.10 17.73 38.26
C GLN A 163 -1.58 19.17 37.98
N TYR A 164 -1.86 20.13 38.87
CA TYR A 164 -1.50 21.55 38.71
C TYR A 164 -0.35 22.02 39.61
N ILE A 165 0.19 21.15 40.47
CA ILE A 165 1.28 21.54 41.38
C ILE A 165 2.63 21.51 40.65
N SER A 166 3.63 22.19 41.21
CA SER A 166 4.98 22.16 40.64
C SER A 166 5.63 20.78 40.79
N ILE A 167 6.56 20.49 39.89
CA ILE A 167 7.27 19.20 39.87
C ILE A 167 8.01 18.90 41.17
N GLU A 168 8.63 19.90 41.80
CA GLU A 168 9.35 19.73 43.07
C GLU A 168 8.41 19.35 44.22
N VAL A 169 7.22 19.97 44.26
CA VAL A 169 6.22 19.66 45.28
C VAL A 169 5.64 18.26 45.05
N PHE A 170 5.32 17.91 43.80
CA PHE A 170 4.84 16.56 43.47
C PHE A 170 5.90 15.48 43.77
N LYS A 171 7.17 15.75 43.46
CA LYS A 171 8.29 14.88 43.82
C LYS A 171 8.36 14.67 45.33
N HIS A 172 8.28 15.75 46.12
CA HIS A 172 8.28 15.63 47.57
C HIS A 172 7.14 14.74 48.08
N TYR A 173 5.93 14.93 47.58
CA TYR A 173 4.77 14.09 47.91
C TYR A 173 4.99 12.62 47.59
N TYR A 174 5.54 12.32 46.42
CA TYR A 174 5.79 10.95 45.98
C TYR A 174 6.88 10.25 46.80
N VAL A 175 7.93 10.99 47.20
CA VAL A 175 8.95 10.51 48.15
C VAL A 175 8.34 10.28 49.54
N CYS A 176 7.50 11.18 50.03
CA CYS A 176 6.80 10.99 51.30
C CYS A 176 5.90 9.74 51.28
N ALA A 177 5.21 9.49 50.17
CA ALA A 177 4.40 8.28 50.01
C ALA A 177 5.24 7.00 50.08
N GLU A 178 6.42 6.99 49.46
CA GLU A 178 7.38 5.89 49.58
C GLU A 178 7.86 5.68 51.03
N CYS A 179 8.25 6.75 51.72
CA CYS A 179 8.65 6.68 53.13
C CYS A 179 7.51 6.23 54.05
N CYS A 180 6.25 6.46 53.66
CA CYS A 180 5.07 6.04 54.40
C CYS A 180 4.69 4.58 54.12
N LEU A 181 5.13 3.97 53.02
CA LEU A 181 4.75 2.61 52.62
C LEU A 181 4.93 1.56 53.74
N PRO A 182 6.03 1.54 54.54
CA PRO A 182 6.19 0.59 55.64
C PRO A 182 5.20 0.79 56.80
N LYS A 183 4.55 1.96 56.89
CA LYS A 183 3.57 2.32 57.93
C LYS A 183 2.13 2.07 57.49
N ILE A 184 1.91 1.64 56.24
CA ILE A 184 0.58 1.38 55.69
C ILE A 184 0.18 -0.05 56.04
N LYS A 185 -1.08 -0.20 56.50
CA LYS A 185 -1.68 -1.50 56.76
C LYS A 185 -1.61 -2.41 55.53
N ASP A 186 -1.31 -3.68 55.72
CA ASP A 186 -1.15 -4.65 54.64
C ASP A 186 -2.40 -4.75 53.76
N GLU A 187 -3.60 -4.67 54.33
CA GLU A 187 -4.86 -4.72 53.59
C GLU A 187 -5.04 -3.52 52.64
N ASN A 188 -4.45 -2.36 52.97
CA ASN A 188 -4.57 -1.13 52.18
C ASN A 188 -3.47 -0.96 51.13
N ARG A 189 -2.40 -1.75 51.17
CA ARG A 189 -1.21 -1.51 50.33
C ARG A 189 -1.54 -1.48 48.84
N GLN A 190 -2.35 -2.43 48.36
CA GLN A 190 -2.74 -2.48 46.95
C GLN A 190 -3.58 -1.26 46.55
N VAL A 191 -4.55 -0.87 47.39
CA VAL A 191 -5.43 0.28 47.16
C VAL A 191 -4.62 1.59 47.17
N PHE A 192 -3.70 1.72 48.14
CA PHE A 192 -2.79 2.86 48.24
C PHE A 192 -1.93 3.03 46.98
N VAL A 193 -1.30 1.94 46.52
CA VAL A 193 -0.49 1.94 45.30
C VAL A 193 -1.36 2.30 44.08
N GLY A 194 -2.56 1.73 43.96
CA GLY A 194 -3.48 2.05 42.86
C GLY A 194 -3.92 3.52 42.80
N ILE A 195 -4.14 4.16 43.97
CA ILE A 195 -4.43 5.60 44.06
C ILE A 195 -3.20 6.41 43.61
N LEU A 196 -2.00 6.07 44.11
CA LEU A 196 -0.76 6.74 43.72
C LEU A 196 -0.51 6.65 42.21
N ASP A 197 -0.73 5.50 41.61
CA ASP A 197 -0.59 5.30 40.17
C ASP A 197 -1.56 6.16 39.37
N THR A 198 -2.82 6.23 39.80
CA THR A 198 -3.83 7.08 39.14
C THR A 198 -3.43 8.55 39.20
N VAL A 199 -2.95 9.01 40.36
CA VAL A 199 -2.49 10.39 40.56
C VAL A 199 -1.24 10.67 39.72
N LEU A 200 -0.26 9.77 39.70
CA LEU A 200 0.95 9.89 38.89
C LEU A 200 0.61 9.93 37.40
N GLN A 201 -0.27 9.05 36.92
CA GLN A 201 -0.71 9.04 35.52
C GLN A 201 -1.42 10.34 35.13
N GLY A 202 -2.31 10.85 35.98
CA GLY A 202 -2.98 12.12 35.75
C GLY A 202 -1.99 13.30 35.71
N PHE A 203 -1.03 13.32 36.65
CA PHE A 203 0.04 14.31 36.69
C PHE A 203 0.88 14.28 35.39
N LEU A 204 1.41 13.12 35.02
CA LEU A 204 2.24 12.96 33.81
C LEU A 204 1.46 13.26 32.52
N SER A 205 0.21 12.80 32.41
CA SER A 205 -0.61 12.99 31.20
C SER A 205 -0.98 14.45 30.97
N LYS A 206 -1.36 15.18 32.02
CA LYS A 206 -1.69 16.60 31.93
C LYS A 206 -0.45 17.40 31.52
N GLN A 207 0.68 17.13 32.14
CA GLN A 207 1.93 17.82 31.86
C GLN A 207 2.46 17.47 30.45
N ARG A 208 2.17 16.28 29.91
CA ARG A 208 2.50 15.93 28.52
C ARG A 208 1.72 16.73 27.48
N ASN A 209 0.43 16.94 27.73
CA ASN A 209 -0.50 17.49 26.74
C ASN A 209 -0.57 19.03 26.79
N ASP A 210 -0.07 19.65 27.86
CA ASP A 210 -0.14 21.09 28.09
C ASP A 210 1.22 21.77 27.79
N GLN A 211 1.27 22.61 26.76
CA GLN A 211 2.53 23.23 26.28
C GLN A 211 3.21 24.11 27.33
N SER A 212 2.46 24.75 28.25
CA SER A 212 3.04 25.57 29.32
C SER A 212 3.77 24.75 30.38
N TYR A 213 3.53 23.44 30.42
CA TYR A 213 3.99 22.53 31.47
C TYR A 213 4.90 21.41 30.96
N SER A 214 4.80 21.05 29.68
CA SER A 214 5.57 19.97 29.04
C SER A 214 7.10 20.14 29.09
N CYS A 215 7.58 21.38 29.25
CA CYS A 215 9.01 21.70 29.27
C CYS A 215 9.66 21.55 30.66
N GLN A 216 8.89 21.25 31.72
CA GLN A 216 9.38 21.30 33.11
C GLN A 216 10.03 19.99 33.60
N PHE A 217 9.85 18.86 32.90
CA PHE A 217 10.52 17.61 33.28
C PHE A 217 11.98 17.59 32.83
N THR A 218 12.87 17.48 33.80
CA THR A 218 14.25 17.04 33.57
C THR A 218 14.29 15.51 33.49
N GLU A 219 15.30 14.97 32.81
CA GLU A 219 15.56 13.53 32.80
C GLU A 219 15.74 12.97 34.23
N TYR A 220 16.34 13.78 35.11
CA TYR A 220 16.54 13.46 36.52
C TYR A 220 15.21 13.22 37.26
N HIS A 221 14.23 14.11 37.11
CA HIS A 221 12.92 13.96 37.77
C HIS A 221 12.19 12.69 37.32
N LEU A 222 12.21 12.40 36.02
CA LEU A 222 11.58 11.20 35.47
C LEU A 222 12.27 9.91 35.95
N LYS A 223 13.61 9.89 36.03
CA LYS A 223 14.37 8.77 36.59
C LYS A 223 14.02 8.53 38.06
N GLU A 224 13.87 9.57 38.86
CA GLU A 224 13.42 9.43 40.26
C GLU A 224 11.98 8.91 40.36
N PHE A 225 11.04 9.43 39.57
CA PHE A 225 9.67 8.89 39.56
C PHE A 225 9.63 7.41 39.16
N LEU A 226 10.46 6.99 38.19
CA LEU A 226 10.56 5.59 37.79
C LEU A 226 11.11 4.73 38.93
N ASN A 227 12.18 5.17 39.58
CA ASN A 227 12.78 4.45 40.70
C ASN A 227 11.79 4.30 41.87
N ILE A 228 11.08 5.37 42.21
CA ILE A 228 10.07 5.34 43.28
C ILE A 228 8.90 4.41 42.88
N ALA A 229 8.40 4.50 41.64
CA ALA A 229 7.33 3.64 41.15
C ALA A 229 7.70 2.14 41.23
N LEU A 230 8.93 1.79 40.85
CA LEU A 230 9.45 0.41 40.96
C LEU A 230 9.62 -0.06 42.41
N ARG A 231 9.89 0.84 43.36
CA ARG A 231 10.02 0.52 44.80
C ARG A 231 8.67 0.44 45.53
N LEU A 232 7.66 1.16 45.06
CA LEU A 232 6.34 1.21 45.69
C LEU A 232 5.58 -0.13 45.62
N SER A 233 5.86 -0.98 44.63
CA SER A 233 5.33 -2.34 44.61
C SER A 233 6.31 -3.31 43.94
N PRO A 234 6.60 -4.48 44.54
CA PRO A 234 7.36 -5.54 43.88
C PRO A 234 6.64 -6.12 42.65
N THR A 235 5.34 -5.87 42.48
CA THR A 235 4.60 -6.21 41.23
C THR A 235 4.77 -5.19 40.12
N HIS A 236 5.30 -3.99 40.41
CA HIS A 236 5.60 -3.01 39.38
C HIS A 236 6.82 -3.45 38.59
N SER A 237 6.56 -4.15 37.49
CA SER A 237 7.54 -4.33 36.42
C SER A 237 7.63 -3.06 35.57
N LEU A 238 8.65 -2.97 34.72
CA LEU A 238 8.75 -1.92 33.72
C LEU A 238 7.54 -1.88 32.76
N GLN A 239 6.75 -2.97 32.69
CA GLN A 239 5.55 -3.08 31.86
C GLN A 239 4.32 -2.43 32.51
N HIS A 240 4.40 -2.01 33.78
CA HIS A 240 3.29 -1.33 34.45
C HIS A 240 2.94 0.00 33.74
N PRO A 241 1.65 0.37 33.56
CA PRO A 241 1.26 1.54 32.77
C PRO A 241 1.93 2.86 33.19
N SER A 242 2.09 3.10 34.49
CA SER A 242 2.78 4.29 35.02
C SER A 242 4.26 4.31 34.64
N CYS A 243 4.93 3.16 34.73
CA CYS A 243 6.33 2.99 34.30
C CYS A 243 6.46 3.19 32.78
N LEU A 244 5.59 2.59 31.98
CA LEU A 244 5.58 2.77 30.52
C LEU A 244 5.39 4.23 30.12
N LEU A 245 4.54 4.98 30.82
CA LEU A 245 4.36 6.41 30.57
C LEU A 245 5.66 7.19 30.84
N ILE A 246 6.32 6.93 31.97
CA ILE A 246 7.61 7.56 32.31
C ILE A 246 8.69 7.18 31.29
N ILE A 247 8.80 5.90 30.92
CA ILE A 247 9.76 5.41 29.93
C ILE A 247 9.51 6.06 28.56
N ARG A 248 8.24 6.18 28.15
CA ARG A 248 7.86 6.91 26.93
C ARG A 248 8.31 8.36 26.98
N HIS A 249 8.19 9.04 28.12
CA HIS A 249 8.68 10.41 28.29
C HIS A 249 10.20 10.54 28.24
N LEU A 250 10.91 9.57 28.81
CA LEU A 250 12.37 9.51 28.80
C LEU A 250 12.92 9.29 27.39
N LEU A 251 12.29 8.44 26.59
CA LEU A 251 12.73 8.08 25.24
C LEU A 251 12.17 9.02 24.15
N PHE A 252 10.85 9.13 24.07
CA PHE A 252 10.08 9.79 23.00
C PHE A 252 9.58 11.19 23.40
N LYS A 253 10.50 12.04 23.90
CA LYS A 253 10.17 13.44 24.24
C LYS A 253 9.68 14.16 22.98
N ARG A 254 8.53 14.83 23.08
CA ARG A 254 7.96 15.66 22.02
C ARG A 254 8.90 16.84 21.76
N ASP A 255 9.46 16.91 20.57
CA ASP A 255 10.26 18.07 20.15
C ASP A 255 9.30 19.19 19.73
N ASN A 256 9.49 20.39 20.29
CA ASN A 256 8.61 21.55 20.03
C ASN A 256 8.93 22.29 18.71
N TYR A 257 9.95 21.84 17.98
CA TYR A 257 10.44 22.46 16.76
C TYR A 257 10.35 21.48 15.58
N ASP A 258 10.30 22.01 14.37
CA ASP A 258 10.41 21.22 13.14
C ASP A 258 11.85 20.75 12.96
N ILE A 259 12.20 19.69 13.70
CA ILE A 259 13.52 19.05 13.67
C ILE A 259 13.50 17.96 12.62
N ALA A 260 14.54 17.94 11.79
CA ALA A 260 14.76 16.88 10.81
C ALA A 260 14.66 15.49 11.47
N ILE A 261 14.03 14.54 10.77
CA ILE A 261 13.74 13.19 11.28
C ILE A 261 14.99 12.46 11.80
N PHE A 262 16.13 12.63 11.12
CA PHE A 262 17.40 12.02 11.53
C PHE A 262 17.90 12.53 12.87
N GLU A 263 17.78 13.82 13.13
CA GLU A 263 18.17 14.42 14.41
C GLU A 263 17.23 13.97 15.55
N LYS A 264 15.94 13.76 15.26
CA LYS A 264 14.99 13.15 16.22
C LYS A 264 15.41 11.73 16.58
N ILE A 265 15.78 10.91 15.59
CA ILE A 265 16.23 9.52 15.79
C ILE A 265 17.58 9.49 16.54
N LYS A 266 18.52 10.36 16.20
CA LYS A 266 19.80 10.50 16.91
C LYS A 266 19.60 10.77 18.39
N ARG A 267 18.70 11.70 18.73
CA ARG A 267 18.34 12.00 20.13
C ARG A 267 17.66 10.84 20.82
N LEU A 268 16.82 10.08 20.10
CA LEU A 268 16.20 8.87 20.64
C LEU A 268 17.27 7.83 21.04
N PHE A 269 18.29 7.60 20.21
CA PHE A 269 19.40 6.71 20.58
C PHE A 269 20.23 7.25 21.72
N ALA A 270 20.57 8.53 21.71
CA ALA A 270 21.32 9.15 22.80
C ALA A 270 20.60 8.97 24.15
N ARG A 271 19.27 9.17 24.18
CA ARG A 271 18.42 8.94 25.36
C ARG A 271 18.36 7.45 25.73
N SER A 272 18.18 6.56 24.75
CA SER A 272 18.19 5.12 25.00
C SER A 272 19.51 4.66 25.63
N ASN A 273 20.63 5.25 25.21
CA ASN A 273 21.96 4.92 25.73
C ASN A 273 22.26 5.57 27.09
N SER A 274 21.63 6.70 27.42
CA SER A 274 21.79 7.41 28.70
C SER A 274 20.89 6.87 29.82
N LEU A 275 19.91 6.04 29.47
CA LEU A 275 19.12 5.29 30.43
C LEU A 275 19.98 4.24 31.12
N ASP A 276 19.69 4.01 32.41
CA ASP A 276 20.50 3.13 33.26
C ASP A 276 20.58 1.73 32.64
N ARG A 277 21.80 1.33 32.28
CA ARG A 277 22.08 0.02 31.68
C ARG A 277 21.56 -1.11 32.57
N ASN A 278 21.54 -0.94 33.89
CA ASN A 278 21.10 -1.98 34.82
C ASN A 278 19.57 -2.17 34.82
N LEU A 279 18.78 -1.11 34.61
CA LEU A 279 17.31 -1.19 34.59
C LEU A 279 16.80 -1.90 33.32
N PHE A 280 17.47 -1.70 32.18
CA PHE A 280 17.00 -2.14 30.87
C PHE A 280 17.74 -3.36 30.30
N GLN A 281 18.83 -3.81 30.94
CA GLN A 281 19.59 -5.01 30.51
C GLN A 281 18.79 -6.31 30.61
N THR A 282 17.84 -6.40 31.56
CA THR A 282 17.10 -7.64 31.84
C THR A 282 15.75 -7.72 31.13
N VAL A 283 15.37 -6.70 30.34
CA VAL A 283 14.03 -6.60 29.74
C VAL A 283 14.13 -6.47 28.23
N GLU A 284 13.37 -7.30 27.52
CA GLU A 284 13.27 -7.21 26.07
C GLU A 284 12.57 -5.90 25.64
N PRO A 285 13.17 -5.11 24.73
CA PRO A 285 12.60 -3.84 24.27
C PRO A 285 11.17 -3.99 23.72
N ALA A 286 10.88 -5.13 23.08
CA ALA A 286 9.59 -5.46 22.50
C ALA A 286 8.43 -5.52 23.52
N SER A 287 8.74 -5.76 24.80
CA SER A 287 7.75 -5.78 25.87
C SER A 287 7.42 -4.39 26.45
N ILE A 288 8.20 -3.37 26.07
CA ILE A 288 8.12 -2.02 26.62
C ILE A 288 7.71 -1.00 25.56
N ILE A 289 8.38 -1.00 24.40
CA ILE A 289 8.14 -0.02 23.35
C ILE A 289 6.96 -0.45 22.49
N LYS A 290 5.98 0.45 22.32
CA LYS A 290 4.81 0.23 21.46
C LYS A 290 4.95 0.93 20.12
N ASP A 291 4.42 0.34 19.05
CA ASP A 291 4.51 0.87 17.68
C ASP A 291 3.96 2.29 17.54
N GLU A 292 2.86 2.58 18.24
CA GLU A 292 2.19 3.88 18.27
C GLU A 292 3.09 5.02 18.79
N TRP A 293 4.25 4.71 19.38
CA TRP A 293 5.21 5.70 19.87
C TRP A 293 6.15 6.21 18.77
N PHE A 294 6.26 5.48 17.65
CA PHE A 294 7.13 5.82 16.54
C PHE A 294 6.49 6.76 15.51
N ILE A 295 5.25 7.20 15.72
CA ILE A 295 4.48 7.94 14.70
C ILE A 295 5.23 9.17 14.16
N ASP A 296 5.91 9.91 15.03
CA ASP A 296 6.65 11.13 14.67
C ASP A 296 8.09 10.87 14.18
N TYR A 297 8.48 9.60 14.08
CA TYR A 297 9.83 9.12 13.76
C TYR A 297 9.87 8.25 12.50
N MET A 298 8.72 7.95 11.88
CA MET A 298 8.66 7.15 10.66
C MET A 298 9.00 7.99 9.43
N PHE A 299 9.65 7.36 8.46
CA PHE A 299 9.89 7.94 7.15
C PHE A 299 8.62 7.84 6.32
N HIS A 300 8.19 8.96 5.74
CA HIS A 300 6.94 9.03 4.99
C HIS A 300 7.13 8.75 3.51
N ILE A 301 8.35 8.91 2.99
CA ILE A 301 8.69 8.63 1.59
C ILE A 301 10.03 7.88 1.56
N PRO A 302 10.21 6.88 0.67
CA PRO A 302 11.54 6.37 0.36
C PRO A 302 12.56 7.49 0.13
N ASN A 303 12.16 8.59 -0.55
CA ASN A 303 12.93 9.83 -0.74
C ASN A 303 13.58 10.39 0.52
N ASP A 304 12.95 10.29 1.69
CA ASP A 304 13.53 10.78 2.95
C ASP A 304 14.82 10.04 3.29
N TRP A 305 14.92 8.75 2.94
CA TRP A 305 16.14 7.96 3.06
C TRP A 305 17.25 8.39 2.09
N PHE A 306 16.89 8.91 0.91
CA PHE A 306 17.85 9.42 -0.08
C PHE A 306 18.47 10.76 0.31
N MET A 307 17.80 11.49 1.21
CA MET A 307 18.31 12.74 1.76
C MET A 307 19.32 12.51 2.88
N LEU A 308 19.54 11.26 3.31
CA LEU A 308 20.53 10.94 4.32
C LEU A 308 21.93 11.17 3.76
N SER A 309 22.59 12.22 4.22
CA SER A 309 23.98 12.47 3.87
C SER A 309 24.90 11.45 4.54
N ARG A 310 26.11 11.26 3.99
CA ARG A 310 27.16 10.43 4.60
C ARG A 310 27.47 10.85 6.04
N TYR A 311 27.45 12.15 6.31
CA TYR A 311 27.70 12.69 7.65
C TYR A 311 26.57 12.36 8.63
N ASP A 312 25.31 12.51 8.20
CA ASP A 312 24.16 12.13 9.03
C ASP A 312 24.13 10.62 9.31
N TYR A 313 24.54 9.81 8.33
CA TYR A 313 24.65 8.36 8.49
C TYR A 313 25.73 7.96 9.50
N ASP A 314 26.96 8.48 9.34
CA ASP A 314 28.08 8.20 10.24
C ASP A 314 27.74 8.61 11.69
N ASP A 315 27.05 9.76 11.86
CA ASP A 315 26.55 10.24 13.15
C ASP A 315 25.49 9.32 13.77
N LEU A 316 24.54 8.82 12.96
CA LEU A 316 23.52 7.88 13.41
C LEU A 316 24.12 6.53 13.81
N ALA A 317 25.08 6.03 13.03
CA ALA A 317 25.80 4.80 13.32
C ALA A 317 26.61 4.93 14.62
N ALA A 318 27.26 6.07 14.84
CA ALA A 318 27.96 6.36 16.10
C ALA A 318 27.01 6.42 17.31
N ALA A 319 25.82 6.99 17.14
CA ALA A 319 24.82 7.08 18.21
C ALA A 319 24.16 5.73 18.54
N HIS A 320 24.09 4.79 17.60
CA HIS A 320 23.38 3.52 17.76
C HIS A 320 24.00 2.56 18.79
N GLN A 321 25.33 2.56 18.96
CA GLN A 321 26.10 1.67 19.87
C GLN A 321 25.86 0.14 19.73
N ASN A 322 25.06 -0.33 18.77
CA ASN A 322 24.76 -1.75 18.49
C ASN A 322 24.22 -2.55 19.69
N ASN A 323 23.45 -1.90 20.58
CA ASN A 323 22.79 -2.60 21.69
C ASN A 323 21.38 -3.10 21.30
N SER A 324 20.81 -4.01 22.09
CA SER A 324 19.51 -4.65 21.81
C SER A 324 18.35 -3.65 21.65
N TRP A 325 18.36 -2.55 22.40
CA TRP A 325 17.35 -1.50 22.34
C TRP A 325 17.44 -0.68 21.07
N SER A 326 18.64 -0.21 20.72
CA SER A 326 18.85 0.56 19.50
C SER A 326 18.56 -0.28 18.25
N LEU A 327 18.93 -1.56 18.25
CA LEU A 327 18.62 -2.51 17.17
C LEU A 327 17.11 -2.71 17.00
N TYR A 328 16.40 -2.89 18.13
CA TYR A 328 14.94 -3.03 18.12
C TYR A 328 14.26 -1.77 17.59
N ILE A 329 14.65 -0.59 18.09
CA ILE A 329 14.12 0.71 17.66
C ILE A 329 14.29 0.87 16.15
N TRP A 330 15.48 0.61 15.61
CA TRP A 330 15.72 0.72 14.17
C TRP A 330 14.90 -0.26 13.35
N SER A 331 14.87 -1.52 13.76
CA SER A 331 14.10 -2.56 13.08
C SER A 331 12.61 -2.17 13.00
N ARG A 332 12.02 -1.69 14.10
CA ARG A 332 10.62 -1.22 14.11
C ARG A 332 10.42 0.03 13.28
N LEU A 333 11.33 1.01 13.33
CA LEU A 333 11.23 2.22 12.52
C LEU A 333 11.20 1.92 11.03
N ILE A 334 12.13 1.09 10.55
CA ILE A 334 12.19 0.68 9.15
C ILE A 334 10.96 -0.14 8.77
N GLN A 335 10.57 -1.09 9.62
CA GLN A 335 9.41 -1.94 9.38
C GLN A 335 8.11 -1.13 9.27
N LEU A 336 7.86 -0.22 10.21
CA LEU A 336 6.68 0.63 10.20
C LEU A 336 6.69 1.60 9.01
N SER A 337 7.86 2.15 8.66
CA SER A 337 7.99 3.06 7.50
C SER A 337 7.68 2.34 6.19
N LEU A 338 8.23 1.14 5.99
CA LEU A 338 8.01 0.35 4.77
C LEU A 338 6.61 -0.29 4.72
N SER A 339 5.97 -0.56 5.86
CA SER A 339 4.59 -1.07 5.91
C SER A 339 3.56 -0.10 5.31
N LYS A 340 3.90 1.20 5.21
CA LYS A 340 3.07 2.24 4.60
C LYS A 340 3.25 2.39 3.10
N VAL A 341 4.22 1.69 2.51
CA VAL A 341 4.46 1.73 1.06
C VAL A 341 3.37 0.93 0.36
N ASP A 342 2.73 1.55 -0.64
CA ASP A 342 1.71 0.90 -1.47
C ASP A 342 2.30 -0.34 -2.16
N THR A 343 1.70 -1.50 -1.89
CA THR A 343 2.12 -2.79 -2.45
C THR A 343 2.07 -2.83 -3.97
N ASN A 344 1.25 -1.96 -4.60
CA ASN A 344 1.16 -1.85 -6.05
C ASN A 344 2.38 -1.18 -6.69
N LYS A 345 3.24 -0.50 -5.91
CA LYS A 345 4.45 0.22 -6.36
C LYS A 345 5.74 -0.31 -5.71
N TRP A 346 5.74 -1.58 -5.31
CA TRP A 346 6.89 -2.17 -4.64
C TRP A 346 8.16 -2.11 -5.50
N ASN A 347 8.04 -2.25 -6.82
CA ASN A 347 9.15 -2.23 -7.76
C ASN A 347 9.86 -0.87 -7.79
N GLU A 348 9.10 0.24 -7.84
CA GLU A 348 9.63 1.60 -7.80
C GLU A 348 10.39 1.83 -6.49
N THR A 349 9.81 1.39 -5.37
CA THR A 349 10.42 1.51 -4.05
C THR A 349 11.73 0.71 -3.97
N VAL A 350 11.73 -0.58 -4.36
CA VAL A 350 12.94 -1.41 -4.30
C VAL A 350 14.00 -0.91 -5.29
N ALA A 351 13.63 -0.42 -6.47
CA ALA A 351 14.56 0.15 -7.45
C ALA A 351 15.21 1.44 -6.94
N GLN A 352 14.41 2.33 -6.34
CA GLN A 352 14.92 3.50 -5.62
C GLN A 352 15.90 3.03 -4.54
N LEU A 353 15.52 2.10 -3.67
CA LEU A 353 16.38 1.66 -2.57
C LEU A 353 17.68 1.00 -3.05
N ASN A 354 17.64 0.25 -4.15
CA ASN A 354 18.84 -0.26 -4.78
C ASN A 354 19.73 0.86 -5.32
N HIS A 355 19.15 1.92 -5.88
CA HIS A 355 19.88 3.13 -6.29
C HIS A 355 20.53 3.85 -5.08
N TRP A 356 19.82 3.96 -3.96
CA TRP A 356 20.38 4.47 -2.70
C TRP A 356 21.58 3.65 -2.27
N MET A 357 21.43 2.32 -2.24
CA MET A 357 22.52 1.42 -1.88
C MET A 357 23.74 1.68 -2.74
N ILE A 358 23.58 1.83 -4.07
CA ILE A 358 24.69 2.08 -5.00
C ILE A 358 25.37 3.43 -4.78
N ASN A 359 24.59 4.51 -4.57
CA ASN A 359 25.09 5.89 -4.72
C ASN A 359 25.50 6.62 -3.45
N VAL A 360 25.09 6.18 -2.26
CA VAL A 360 25.57 6.82 -1.03
C VAL A 360 27.05 6.49 -0.84
N GLU A 361 27.92 7.51 -0.83
CA GLU A 361 29.36 7.34 -0.65
C GLU A 361 29.69 6.65 0.68
N ARG A 362 30.31 5.47 0.55
CA ARG A 362 30.33 4.42 1.57
C ARG A 362 31.61 4.51 2.42
N ASN A 363 31.57 5.18 3.58
CA ASN A 363 32.52 4.83 4.64
C ASN A 363 32.01 3.57 5.34
N LYS A 364 32.44 2.40 4.86
CA LYS A 364 32.19 1.07 5.45
C LYS A 364 30.74 0.59 5.43
N TYR A 365 30.26 0.19 4.25
CA TYR A 365 29.48 -1.05 4.19
C TYR A 365 30.44 -2.23 4.21
N THR A 366 31.03 -2.49 5.37
CA THR A 366 31.48 -3.85 5.65
C THR A 366 30.23 -4.72 5.67
N ALA A 367 30.29 -5.97 5.19
CA ALA A 367 29.15 -6.92 5.28
C ALA A 367 28.52 -6.99 6.69
N ASN A 368 29.27 -6.55 7.72
CA ASN A 368 28.89 -6.49 9.13
C ASN A 368 28.17 -5.19 9.57
N ASP A 369 27.82 -4.27 8.67
CA ASP A 369 27.12 -3.05 9.04
C ASP A 369 25.65 -3.33 9.40
N THR A 370 25.32 -3.19 10.68
CA THR A 370 24.06 -3.67 11.24
C THR A 370 22.84 -2.91 10.72
N LEU A 371 22.98 -1.65 10.33
CA LEU A 371 21.87 -0.85 9.81
C LEU A 371 21.49 -1.29 8.39
N THR A 372 22.48 -1.49 7.53
CA THR A 372 22.26 -2.04 6.18
C THR A 372 21.60 -3.40 6.25
N ILE A 373 22.03 -4.26 7.17
CA ILE A 373 21.44 -5.58 7.39
C ILE A 373 19.96 -5.46 7.76
N ILE A 374 19.64 -4.70 8.82
CA ILE A 374 18.26 -4.54 9.28
C ILE A 374 17.40 -4.01 8.13
N PHE A 375 17.92 -3.02 7.40
CA PHE A 375 17.23 -2.41 6.28
C PHE A 375 16.96 -3.40 5.15
N VAL A 376 17.99 -4.07 4.63
CA VAL A 376 17.89 -5.00 3.50
C VAL A 376 17.01 -6.21 3.87
N ASN A 377 17.13 -6.74 5.09
CA ASN A 377 16.24 -7.81 5.57
C ASN A 377 14.79 -7.36 5.59
N THR A 378 14.53 -6.16 6.10
CA THR A 378 13.17 -5.65 6.19
C THR A 378 12.55 -5.44 4.79
N VAL A 379 13.35 -4.96 3.83
CA VAL A 379 12.95 -4.86 2.41
C VAL A 379 12.73 -6.24 1.79
N PHE A 380 13.59 -7.21 2.12
CA PHE A 380 13.44 -8.59 1.67
C PHE A 380 12.12 -9.20 2.17
N ASP A 381 11.84 -9.07 3.47
CA ASP A 381 10.66 -9.64 4.12
C ASP A 381 9.36 -9.01 3.62
N MET A 382 9.34 -7.69 3.47
CA MET A 382 8.11 -6.99 3.17
C MET A 382 7.82 -6.81 1.69
N ALA A 383 8.84 -6.75 0.83
CA ALA A 383 8.67 -6.47 -0.59
C ALA A 383 9.17 -7.62 -1.49
N ILE A 384 10.43 -8.02 -1.37
CA ILE A 384 11.07 -8.93 -2.35
C ILE A 384 10.53 -10.36 -2.21
N SER A 385 10.49 -10.91 -1.00
CA SER A 385 10.07 -12.29 -0.74
C SER A 385 8.59 -12.53 -1.08
N LYS A 386 7.73 -11.51 -0.88
CA LYS A 386 6.31 -11.55 -1.25
C LYS A 386 6.06 -11.49 -2.76
N ASN A 387 7.01 -10.93 -3.52
CA ASN A 387 6.92 -10.76 -4.97
C ASN A 387 7.90 -11.66 -5.74
N SER A 388 8.24 -12.83 -5.20
CA SER A 388 9.35 -13.68 -5.68
C SER A 388 9.32 -13.96 -7.19
N LYS A 389 8.15 -14.21 -7.77
CA LYS A 389 7.99 -14.45 -9.22
C LYS A 389 8.30 -13.19 -10.06
N SER A 390 7.91 -12.02 -9.56
CA SER A 390 8.03 -10.74 -10.27
C SER A 390 9.42 -10.12 -10.17
N VAL A 391 10.24 -10.54 -9.19
CA VAL A 391 11.61 -10.07 -8.96
C VAL A 391 12.53 -10.29 -10.17
N LEU A 392 12.29 -11.35 -10.93
CA LEU A 392 13.03 -11.66 -12.15
C LEU A 392 12.93 -10.55 -13.22
N PHE A 393 11.83 -9.80 -13.22
CA PHE A 393 11.51 -8.76 -14.21
C PHE A 393 11.64 -7.33 -13.66
N ALA A 394 12.01 -7.18 -12.39
CA ALA A 394 12.10 -5.86 -11.76
C ALA A 394 13.42 -5.16 -12.17
N PRO A 395 13.37 -3.98 -12.81
CA PRO A 395 14.59 -3.29 -13.22
C PRO A 395 15.34 -2.73 -12.02
N ASN A 396 16.67 -2.65 -12.13
CA ASN A 396 17.54 -1.93 -11.20
C ASN A 396 17.44 -2.39 -9.73
N ILE A 397 17.30 -3.70 -9.47
CA ILE A 397 17.32 -4.24 -8.09
C ILE A 397 18.47 -5.24 -7.84
N GLY A 398 19.34 -5.45 -8.82
CA GLY A 398 20.36 -6.51 -8.79
C GLY A 398 21.38 -6.40 -7.66
N SER A 399 21.73 -5.19 -7.20
CA SER A 399 22.71 -5.02 -6.11
C SER A 399 22.13 -5.45 -4.76
N ILE A 400 20.86 -5.13 -4.50
CA ILE A 400 20.10 -5.60 -3.34
C ILE A 400 20.01 -7.13 -3.33
N LEU A 401 19.69 -7.74 -4.48
CA LEU A 401 19.57 -9.18 -4.59
C LEU A 401 20.92 -9.85 -4.37
N LYS A 402 21.99 -9.31 -4.98
CA LYS A 402 23.35 -9.80 -4.77
C LYS A 402 23.76 -9.74 -3.30
N TYR A 403 23.45 -8.65 -2.59
CA TYR A 403 23.73 -8.55 -1.16
C TYR A 403 23.05 -9.65 -0.35
N ILE A 404 21.75 -9.88 -0.56
CA ILE A 404 20.97 -10.92 0.16
C ILE A 404 21.56 -12.31 -0.11
N LEU A 405 21.89 -12.58 -1.37
CA LEU A 405 22.40 -13.88 -1.80
C LEU A 405 23.86 -14.13 -1.36
N ASP A 406 24.71 -13.10 -1.37
CA ASP A 406 26.09 -13.16 -0.87
C ASP A 406 26.11 -13.36 0.66
N ALA A 407 25.24 -12.67 1.40
CA ALA A 407 25.10 -12.84 2.85
C ALA A 407 24.70 -14.27 3.24
N LYS A 408 23.83 -14.91 2.43
CA LYS A 408 23.49 -16.33 2.57
C LYS A 408 24.70 -17.25 2.32
N GLN A 409 25.49 -17.00 1.27
CA GLN A 409 26.68 -17.81 0.98
C GLN A 409 27.74 -17.73 2.09
N ASN A 410 27.83 -16.58 2.77
CA ASN A 410 28.75 -16.36 3.87
C ASN A 410 28.27 -16.89 5.23
N ASN A 411 27.11 -17.57 5.29
CA ASN A 411 26.48 -18.05 6.54
C ASN A 411 26.38 -16.93 7.60
N ASP A 412 26.05 -15.72 7.16
CA ASP A 412 25.95 -14.60 8.08
C ASP A 412 24.76 -14.83 9.03
N LYS A 413 24.97 -14.64 10.34
CA LYS A 413 23.92 -14.81 11.37
C LYS A 413 22.79 -13.79 11.26
N LEU A 414 22.93 -12.89 10.30
CA LEU A 414 22.23 -11.64 10.19
C LEU A 414 21.05 -11.72 9.21
N ILE A 415 20.87 -12.81 8.45
CA ILE A 415 19.72 -13.03 7.55
C ILE A 415 19.06 -14.38 7.86
N ASP A 416 17.73 -14.46 7.78
CA ASP A 416 17.01 -15.74 7.85
C ASP A 416 17.31 -16.58 6.60
N ILE A 417 18.28 -17.49 6.73
CA ILE A 417 18.72 -18.38 5.65
C ILE A 417 17.55 -19.23 5.12
N LYS A 418 16.64 -19.67 6.00
CA LYS A 418 15.50 -20.52 5.59
C LYS A 418 14.54 -19.73 4.70
N GLN A 419 14.26 -18.48 5.06
CA GLN A 419 13.40 -17.63 4.24
C GLN A 419 14.05 -17.28 2.89
N VAL A 420 15.37 -17.09 2.86
CA VAL A 420 16.11 -16.90 1.61
C VAL A 420 16.10 -18.17 0.76
N ASP A 421 16.23 -19.36 1.36
CA ASP A 421 16.13 -20.65 0.66
C ASP A 421 14.73 -20.85 0.04
N ASP A 422 13.66 -20.59 0.79
CA ASP A 422 12.27 -20.65 0.30
C ASP A 422 12.05 -19.68 -0.87
N PHE A 423 12.64 -18.49 -0.79
CA PHE A 423 12.62 -17.50 -1.86
C PHE A 423 13.37 -17.98 -3.11
N ILE A 424 14.60 -18.47 -2.96
CA ILE A 424 15.39 -19.04 -4.06
C ILE A 424 14.63 -20.19 -4.72
N GLN A 425 13.99 -21.07 -3.93
CA GLN A 425 13.20 -22.18 -4.47
C GLN A 425 12.05 -21.69 -5.36
N LYS A 426 11.27 -20.70 -4.91
CA LYS A 426 10.17 -20.12 -5.71
C LYS A 426 10.67 -19.45 -7.00
N VAL A 427 11.83 -18.80 -6.94
CA VAL A 427 12.46 -18.21 -8.13
C VAL A 427 12.96 -19.31 -9.07
N ASN A 428 13.57 -20.38 -8.54
CA ASN A 428 14.03 -21.53 -9.30
C ASN A 428 12.87 -22.26 -10.01
N GLU A 429 11.70 -22.37 -9.38
CA GLU A 429 10.48 -22.86 -10.03
C GLU A 429 10.09 -21.99 -11.24
N SER A 430 10.17 -20.66 -11.10
CA SER A 430 9.89 -19.73 -12.20
C SER A 430 10.92 -19.86 -13.33
N ILE A 431 12.20 -20.03 -13.00
CA ILE A 431 13.27 -20.30 -13.97
C ILE A 431 13.01 -21.63 -14.69
N LYS A 432 12.59 -22.67 -13.95
CA LYS A 432 12.23 -23.97 -14.53
C LYS A 432 11.04 -23.85 -15.48
N ASP A 433 10.03 -23.05 -15.16
CA ASP A 433 8.89 -22.77 -16.05
C ASP A 433 9.32 -22.04 -17.33
N ILE A 434 10.32 -21.15 -17.24
CA ILE A 434 10.90 -20.47 -18.40
C ILE A 434 11.70 -21.45 -19.26
N LEU A 435 12.55 -22.28 -18.66
CA LEU A 435 13.34 -23.25 -19.41
C LEU A 435 12.47 -24.35 -20.03
N SER A 436 11.39 -24.76 -19.36
CA SER A 436 10.46 -25.78 -19.87
C SER A 436 9.44 -25.27 -20.89
N LEU A 437 9.54 -23.99 -21.32
CA LEU A 437 8.64 -23.33 -22.28
C LEU A 437 7.18 -23.18 -21.83
N ASN A 438 6.93 -23.31 -20.51
CA ASN A 438 5.61 -23.15 -19.90
C ASN A 438 5.26 -21.67 -19.61
N SER A 439 6.24 -20.78 -19.66
CA SER A 439 6.04 -19.34 -19.42
C SER A 439 5.33 -18.65 -20.59
N THR A 440 4.78 -17.46 -20.30
CA THR A 440 4.00 -16.68 -21.27
C THR A 440 4.89 -16.00 -22.31
N ARG A 441 4.33 -15.69 -23.48
CA ARG A 441 5.02 -14.89 -24.50
C ARG A 441 5.53 -13.55 -23.97
N LYS A 442 4.75 -12.87 -23.13
CA LYS A 442 5.14 -11.59 -22.51
C LYS A 442 6.41 -11.75 -21.67
N THR A 443 6.47 -12.83 -20.87
CA THR A 443 7.63 -13.16 -20.04
C THR A 443 8.93 -13.17 -20.85
N TYR A 444 9.01 -13.90 -21.96
CA TYR A 444 10.24 -13.97 -22.76
C TYR A 444 10.66 -12.63 -23.38
N ASN A 445 9.70 -11.81 -23.79
CA ASN A 445 9.98 -10.48 -24.32
C ASN A 445 10.52 -9.54 -23.22
N ASP A 446 9.95 -9.58 -22.01
CA ASP A 446 10.39 -8.77 -20.88
C ASP A 446 11.83 -9.15 -20.46
N LEU A 447 12.17 -10.45 -20.54
CA LEU A 447 13.50 -10.98 -20.21
C LEU A 447 14.62 -10.50 -21.13
N LEU A 448 14.31 -10.14 -22.39
CA LEU A 448 15.31 -9.56 -23.29
C LEU A 448 15.71 -8.14 -22.88
N CYS A 449 14.83 -7.42 -22.19
CA CYS A 449 15.04 -6.02 -21.84
C CYS A 449 15.53 -5.83 -20.40
N ILE A 450 15.08 -6.68 -19.47
CA ILE A 450 15.35 -6.56 -18.03
C ILE A 450 15.54 -7.97 -17.46
N SER A 451 16.68 -8.26 -16.84
CA SER A 451 16.86 -9.55 -16.17
C SER A 451 17.78 -9.44 -14.94
N ASN A 452 17.27 -9.87 -13.77
CA ASN A 452 18.09 -10.12 -12.57
C ASN A 452 18.54 -11.59 -12.48
N PHE A 453 18.49 -12.33 -13.59
CA PHE A 453 18.73 -13.78 -13.59
C PHE A 453 20.15 -14.13 -13.19
N SER A 454 21.13 -13.29 -13.57
CA SER A 454 22.53 -13.42 -13.19
C SER A 454 22.72 -13.65 -11.69
N CYS A 455 21.92 -12.99 -10.85
CA CYS A 455 21.95 -13.16 -9.39
C CYS A 455 21.60 -14.59 -8.95
N PHE A 456 20.70 -15.29 -9.66
CA PHE A 456 20.13 -16.58 -9.24
C PHE A 456 20.81 -17.80 -9.88
N LEU A 457 21.51 -17.63 -11.01
CA LEU A 457 22.17 -18.74 -11.73
C LEU A 457 23.16 -19.56 -10.88
N PRO A 458 23.90 -19.00 -9.90
CA PRO A 458 24.73 -19.80 -8.99
C PRO A 458 23.93 -20.84 -8.19
N PHE A 459 22.66 -20.54 -7.89
CA PHE A 459 21.77 -21.38 -7.08
C PHE A 459 20.87 -22.30 -7.92
N CYS A 460 21.03 -22.29 -9.25
CA CYS A 460 20.26 -23.11 -10.18
C CYS A 460 21.07 -24.31 -10.69
N ASP A 461 20.49 -25.51 -10.63
CA ASP A 461 20.95 -26.65 -11.41
C ASP A 461 20.21 -26.70 -12.76
N LEU A 462 20.72 -25.92 -13.71
CA LEU A 462 20.16 -25.85 -15.07
C LEU A 462 20.14 -27.23 -15.75
N LYS A 463 21.12 -28.09 -15.45
CA LYS A 463 21.25 -29.42 -16.06
C LYS A 463 20.12 -30.33 -15.59
N ALA A 464 19.86 -30.37 -14.29
CA ALA A 464 18.72 -31.12 -13.75
C ALA A 464 17.36 -30.59 -14.27
N MET A 465 17.20 -29.27 -14.36
CA MET A 465 15.97 -28.65 -14.87
C MET A 465 15.68 -29.06 -16.33
N LEU A 466 16.70 -29.06 -17.19
CA LEU A 466 16.57 -29.43 -18.60
C LEU A 466 16.44 -30.95 -18.83
N ILE A 467 17.15 -31.78 -18.06
CA ILE A 467 17.04 -33.27 -18.15
C ILE A 467 15.62 -33.74 -17.82
N SER A 468 14.93 -33.06 -16.90
CA SER A 468 13.55 -33.38 -16.55
C SER A 468 12.52 -33.04 -17.65
N SER A 469 12.96 -32.40 -18.73
CA SER A 469 12.09 -31.95 -19.82
C SER A 469 12.20 -32.85 -21.04
N ASP A 470 11.08 -33.08 -21.72
CA ASP A 470 11.04 -33.79 -23.01
C ASP A 470 11.85 -33.04 -24.09
N PRO A 471 12.90 -33.64 -24.67
CA PRO A 471 13.74 -33.02 -25.70
C PRO A 471 12.96 -32.53 -26.93
N GLN A 472 11.80 -33.14 -27.24
CA GLN A 472 10.97 -32.73 -28.38
C GLN A 472 10.36 -31.33 -28.21
N ARG A 473 10.29 -30.83 -26.96
CA ARG A 473 9.80 -29.47 -26.68
C ARG A 473 10.70 -28.40 -27.30
N TYR A 474 12.00 -28.65 -27.38
CA TYR A 474 13.01 -27.73 -27.89
C TYR A 474 13.26 -27.84 -29.40
N LYS A 475 12.56 -28.76 -30.08
CA LYS A 475 12.59 -28.88 -31.54
C LYS A 475 11.66 -27.87 -32.19
N PHE A 476 12.12 -27.16 -33.21
CA PHE A 476 11.26 -26.27 -33.99
C PHE A 476 10.22 -27.11 -34.74
N PRO A 477 8.97 -26.63 -34.95
CA PRO A 477 7.95 -27.34 -35.72
C PRO A 477 8.47 -27.89 -37.05
N VAL A 478 8.08 -29.13 -37.38
CA VAL A 478 8.51 -29.80 -38.61
C VAL A 478 7.79 -29.16 -39.79
N THR A 479 8.44 -28.16 -40.38
CA THR A 479 7.81 -27.30 -41.39
C THR A 479 8.25 -27.76 -42.80
N PRO A 480 7.31 -28.16 -43.67
CA PRO A 480 7.61 -28.49 -45.07
C PRO A 480 8.21 -27.29 -45.81
N LEU A 481 9.07 -27.56 -46.80
CA LEU A 481 9.76 -26.53 -47.59
C LEU A 481 8.77 -25.53 -48.21
N GLN A 482 7.62 -26.00 -48.70
CA GLN A 482 6.58 -25.14 -49.30
C GLN A 482 6.01 -24.09 -48.33
N ILE A 483 5.97 -24.38 -47.03
CA ILE A 483 5.46 -23.45 -46.01
C ILE A 483 6.58 -22.50 -45.58
N LEU A 484 7.81 -23.01 -45.48
CA LEU A 484 8.98 -22.17 -45.19
C LEU A 484 9.15 -21.06 -46.23
N THR A 485 9.11 -21.41 -47.52
CA THR A 485 9.24 -20.44 -48.62
C THR A 485 8.15 -19.36 -48.62
N ILE A 486 6.95 -19.66 -48.10
CA ILE A 486 5.85 -18.69 -47.98
C ILE A 486 6.08 -17.71 -46.83
N VAL A 487 6.60 -18.17 -45.69
CA VAL A 487 6.72 -17.35 -44.47
C VAL A 487 8.01 -16.53 -44.43
N SER A 488 9.14 -17.18 -44.76
CA SER A 488 10.50 -16.64 -44.62
C SER A 488 11.52 -17.73 -44.96
N ASP A 489 12.53 -17.41 -45.77
CA ASP A 489 13.63 -18.33 -46.09
C ASP A 489 14.44 -18.74 -44.83
N ASP A 490 14.49 -17.87 -43.81
CA ASP A 490 15.20 -18.16 -42.55
C ASP A 490 14.31 -18.94 -41.57
N ARG A 491 14.44 -20.27 -41.57
CA ARG A 491 13.88 -21.14 -40.53
C ARG A 491 14.62 -20.93 -39.20
N PRO A 492 13.93 -20.69 -38.07
CA PRO A 492 14.57 -20.68 -36.76
C PRO A 492 15.18 -22.04 -36.42
N ASN A 493 16.38 -22.02 -35.83
CA ASN A 493 17.04 -23.24 -35.33
C ASN A 493 16.26 -23.84 -34.16
N ASP A 494 16.49 -25.13 -33.90
CA ASP A 494 16.12 -25.75 -32.63
C ASP A 494 16.72 -24.97 -31.45
N ILE A 495 16.05 -25.02 -30.30
CA ILE A 495 16.59 -24.39 -29.09
C ILE A 495 17.73 -25.27 -28.57
N ASP A 496 18.92 -24.67 -28.46
CA ASP A 496 20.09 -25.36 -27.94
C ASP A 496 20.00 -25.45 -26.42
N ILE A 497 19.92 -26.69 -25.92
CA ILE A 497 19.88 -27.01 -24.50
C ILE A 497 21.24 -27.52 -23.99
N SER A 498 22.28 -27.48 -24.83
CA SER A 498 23.65 -27.78 -24.40
C SER A 498 24.16 -26.64 -23.51
N ILE A 499 24.34 -26.93 -22.23
CA ILE A 499 24.76 -25.94 -21.25
C ILE A 499 26.24 -25.62 -21.48
N THR A 500 26.53 -24.36 -21.80
CA THR A 500 27.90 -23.83 -21.83
C THR A 500 28.44 -23.61 -20.42
N ASP A 501 29.76 -23.58 -20.25
CA ASP A 501 30.41 -23.31 -18.95
C ASP A 501 29.94 -21.99 -18.31
N GLN A 502 29.55 -21.02 -19.14
CA GLN A 502 28.93 -19.77 -18.71
C GLN A 502 27.40 -19.87 -18.72
N LYS A 503 26.79 -20.06 -17.53
CA LYS A 503 25.33 -20.16 -17.36
C LYS A 503 24.56 -18.94 -17.87
N GLU A 504 25.12 -17.73 -17.73
CA GLU A 504 24.51 -16.47 -18.20
C GLU A 504 24.40 -16.44 -19.72
N THR A 505 25.49 -16.79 -20.41
CA THR A 505 25.55 -16.86 -21.86
C THR A 505 24.56 -17.88 -22.40
N PHE A 506 24.49 -19.06 -21.77
CA PHE A 506 23.47 -20.07 -22.09
C PHE A 506 22.05 -19.49 -21.99
N PHE A 507 21.70 -18.86 -20.87
CA PHE A 507 20.35 -18.34 -20.65
C PHE A 507 20.00 -17.22 -21.65
N CYS A 508 20.93 -16.31 -21.93
CA CYS A 508 20.73 -15.25 -22.93
C CYS A 508 20.48 -15.84 -24.33
N CYS A 509 21.29 -16.81 -24.75
CA CYS A 509 21.11 -17.51 -26.02
C CYS A 509 19.77 -18.24 -26.10
N PHE A 510 19.36 -18.92 -25.02
CA PHE A 510 18.08 -19.61 -24.91
C PHE A 510 16.89 -18.64 -25.12
N ILE A 511 16.87 -17.53 -24.37
CA ILE A 511 15.78 -16.53 -24.47
C ILE A 511 15.74 -15.91 -25.87
N GLN A 512 16.89 -15.58 -26.46
CA GLN A 512 16.97 -15.06 -27.82
C GLN A 512 16.41 -16.03 -28.86
N GLN A 513 16.69 -17.33 -28.73
CA GLN A 513 16.14 -18.35 -29.63
C GLN A 513 14.63 -18.50 -29.49
N VAL A 514 14.09 -18.50 -28.27
CA VAL A 514 12.64 -18.52 -28.03
C VAL A 514 11.96 -17.30 -28.63
N VAL A 515 12.55 -16.11 -28.50
CA VAL A 515 11.98 -14.90 -29.09
C VAL A 515 12.02 -14.95 -30.62
N LYS A 516 13.08 -15.50 -31.23
CA LYS A 516 13.12 -15.77 -32.68
C LYS A 516 12.00 -16.72 -33.12
N TRP A 517 11.70 -17.76 -32.33
CA TRP A 517 10.57 -18.64 -32.61
C TRP A 517 9.25 -17.87 -32.57
N LEU A 518 9.02 -17.07 -31.53
CA LEU A 518 7.80 -16.28 -31.37
C LEU A 518 7.62 -15.26 -32.51
N GLU A 519 8.68 -14.59 -32.93
CA GLU A 519 8.65 -13.67 -34.09
C GLU A 519 8.31 -14.39 -35.39
N TRP A 520 8.80 -15.63 -35.56
CA TRP A 520 8.42 -16.45 -36.71
C TRP A 520 6.98 -16.94 -36.61
N PHE A 521 6.50 -17.37 -35.42
CA PHE A 521 5.11 -17.77 -35.19
C PHE A 521 4.15 -16.62 -35.49
N ASP A 522 4.49 -15.38 -35.14
CA ASP A 522 3.70 -14.20 -35.51
C ASP A 522 3.57 -14.05 -37.02
N LYS A 523 4.69 -14.12 -37.74
CA LYS A 523 4.69 -14.04 -39.22
C LYS A 523 3.86 -15.16 -39.83
N PHE A 524 4.04 -16.39 -39.34
CA PHE A 524 3.29 -17.57 -39.78
C PHE A 524 1.79 -17.37 -39.59
N ILE A 525 1.37 -16.97 -38.39
CA ILE A 525 -0.04 -16.75 -38.06
C ILE A 525 -0.61 -15.62 -38.92
N ASP A 526 0.13 -14.53 -39.10
CA ASP A 526 -0.35 -13.40 -39.90
C ASP A 526 -0.60 -13.76 -41.38
N ILE A 527 0.17 -14.70 -41.93
CA ILE A 527 -0.02 -15.20 -43.29
C ILE A 527 -1.18 -16.21 -43.32
N PHE A 528 -1.08 -17.27 -42.51
CA PHE A 528 -1.96 -18.43 -42.64
C PHE A 528 -3.31 -18.27 -41.96
N GLN A 529 -3.51 -17.31 -41.06
CA GLN A 529 -4.84 -17.03 -40.48
C GLN A 529 -5.91 -16.83 -41.58
N HIS A 530 -5.52 -16.21 -42.70
CA HIS A 530 -6.44 -15.90 -43.80
C HIS A 530 -6.73 -17.12 -44.66
N VAL A 531 -5.76 -18.02 -44.80
CA VAL A 531 -5.98 -19.32 -45.43
C VAL A 531 -6.94 -20.13 -44.56
N ILE A 532 -6.70 -20.21 -43.25
CA ILE A 532 -7.58 -20.90 -42.30
C ILE A 532 -8.99 -20.30 -42.29
N GLU A 533 -9.12 -18.98 -42.34
CA GLU A 533 -10.40 -18.29 -42.43
C GLU A 533 -11.16 -18.64 -43.73
N TRP A 534 -10.46 -18.68 -44.87
CA TRP A 534 -11.04 -19.10 -46.14
C TRP A 534 -11.50 -20.57 -46.08
N LEU A 535 -10.68 -21.47 -45.53
CA LEU A 535 -11.00 -22.88 -45.33
C LEU A 535 -12.22 -23.08 -44.40
N ARG A 536 -12.34 -22.26 -43.35
CA ARG A 536 -13.50 -22.24 -42.45
C ARG A 536 -14.78 -21.92 -43.22
N VAL A 537 -14.79 -20.88 -44.05
CA VAL A 537 -15.98 -20.51 -44.86
C VAL A 537 -16.38 -21.65 -45.79
N ARG A 538 -15.43 -22.51 -46.20
CA ARG A 538 -15.70 -23.70 -47.02
C ARG A 538 -16.04 -24.96 -46.23
N LYS A 539 -16.19 -24.87 -44.91
CA LYS A 539 -16.54 -25.96 -43.98
C LYS A 539 -15.48 -27.07 -43.90
N LEU A 540 -14.20 -26.72 -43.97
CA LEU A 540 -13.13 -27.68 -43.67
C LEU A 540 -13.18 -28.09 -42.20
N GLN A 541 -13.11 -29.40 -41.92
CA GLN A 541 -13.05 -29.89 -40.55
C GLN A 541 -11.85 -29.29 -39.77
N ARG A 542 -12.05 -28.97 -38.49
CA ARG A 542 -11.07 -28.31 -37.58
C ARG A 542 -10.68 -26.86 -37.91
N ALA A 543 -11.01 -26.31 -39.09
CA ALA A 543 -10.62 -24.94 -39.45
C ALA A 543 -11.22 -23.86 -38.53
N GLU A 544 -12.46 -24.06 -38.06
CA GLU A 544 -13.10 -23.15 -37.09
C GLU A 544 -12.38 -23.14 -35.74
N GLN A 545 -12.03 -24.31 -35.22
CA GLN A 545 -11.28 -24.45 -33.97
C GLN A 545 -9.89 -23.80 -34.09
N LEU A 546 -9.17 -24.07 -35.18
CA LEU A 546 -7.84 -23.48 -35.42
C LEU A 546 -7.91 -21.96 -35.55
N LEU A 547 -8.96 -21.41 -36.15
CA LEU A 547 -9.14 -19.95 -36.22
C LEU A 547 -9.37 -19.36 -34.82
N SER A 548 -10.14 -20.03 -33.95
CA SER A 548 -10.32 -19.63 -32.56
C SER A 548 -9.01 -19.69 -31.76
N ASP A 549 -8.21 -20.73 -31.97
CA ASP A 549 -6.91 -20.90 -31.32
C ASP A 549 -5.91 -19.82 -31.78
N ILE A 550 -5.92 -19.45 -33.07
CA ILE A 550 -5.15 -18.33 -33.62
C ILE A 550 -5.53 -17.02 -32.95
N HIS A 551 -6.82 -16.70 -32.83
CA HIS A 551 -7.27 -15.48 -32.15
C HIS A 551 -6.82 -15.47 -30.69
N THR A 552 -6.89 -16.62 -30.01
CA THR A 552 -6.39 -16.75 -28.63
C THR A 552 -4.89 -16.43 -28.54
N ILE A 553 -4.06 -16.94 -29.46
CA ILE A 553 -2.61 -16.65 -29.48
C ILE A 553 -2.32 -15.16 -29.75
N LYS A 554 -3.12 -14.49 -30.59
CA LYS A 554 -2.91 -13.09 -30.97
C LYS A 554 -3.39 -12.11 -29.89
N ASP A 555 -4.53 -12.39 -29.28
CA ASP A 555 -5.20 -11.48 -28.37
C ASP A 555 -4.79 -11.71 -26.90
N ASP A 556 -4.43 -12.95 -26.53
CA ASP A 556 -4.01 -13.29 -25.17
C ASP A 556 -2.49 -13.37 -25.03
N SER A 557 -1.91 -12.30 -24.50
CA SER A 557 -0.48 -12.22 -24.16
C SER A 557 -0.02 -13.25 -23.11
N MET A 558 -0.94 -13.90 -22.40
CA MET A 558 -0.67 -14.96 -21.43
C MET A 558 -0.54 -16.34 -22.07
N THR A 559 -0.75 -16.47 -23.38
CA THR A 559 -0.53 -17.73 -24.08
C THR A 559 0.93 -18.18 -23.92
N ASN A 560 1.12 -19.43 -23.49
CA ASN A 560 2.46 -20.02 -23.35
C ASN A 560 3.03 -20.49 -24.69
N VAL A 561 4.36 -20.63 -24.74
CA VAL A 561 5.10 -20.93 -25.98
C VAL A 561 4.74 -22.31 -26.52
N ILE A 562 4.50 -23.29 -25.63
CA ILE A 562 4.10 -24.65 -26.03
C ILE A 562 2.75 -24.65 -26.75
N LYS A 563 1.74 -23.96 -26.23
CA LYS A 563 0.41 -23.88 -26.85
C LYS A 563 0.51 -23.22 -28.22
N ALA A 564 1.27 -22.13 -28.34
CA ALA A 564 1.52 -21.50 -29.64
C ALA A 564 2.18 -22.50 -30.61
N LYS A 565 3.24 -23.18 -30.19
CA LYS A 565 3.92 -24.21 -30.98
C LYS A 565 2.97 -25.33 -31.45
N THR A 566 2.10 -25.84 -30.58
CA THR A 566 1.14 -26.90 -30.91
C THR A 566 0.16 -26.44 -31.99
N VAL A 567 -0.42 -25.24 -31.85
CA VAL A 567 -1.37 -24.70 -32.85
C VAL A 567 -0.67 -24.47 -34.18
N ILE A 568 0.57 -23.97 -34.18
CA ILE A 568 1.37 -23.82 -35.40
C ILE A 568 1.59 -25.18 -36.08
N GLN A 569 1.92 -26.23 -35.31
CA GLN A 569 2.09 -27.58 -35.84
C GLN A 569 0.78 -28.14 -36.41
N ASP A 570 -0.35 -27.95 -35.72
CA ASP A 570 -1.67 -28.35 -36.22
C ASP A 570 -2.03 -27.66 -37.54
N ILE A 571 -1.72 -26.35 -37.67
CA ILE A 571 -1.92 -25.61 -38.93
C ILE A 571 -0.99 -26.15 -40.02
N ILE A 572 0.28 -26.43 -39.70
CA ILE A 572 1.23 -27.04 -40.65
C ILE A 572 0.68 -28.38 -41.15
N ASP A 573 0.22 -29.25 -40.25
CA ASP A 573 -0.29 -30.58 -40.60
C ASP A 573 -1.57 -30.49 -41.44
N LEU A 574 -2.45 -29.51 -41.15
CA LEU A 574 -3.62 -29.22 -41.97
C LEU A 574 -3.23 -28.75 -43.38
N LEU A 575 -2.23 -27.88 -43.49
CA LEU A 575 -1.85 -27.24 -44.76
C LEU A 575 -0.88 -28.09 -45.61
N LYS A 576 -0.23 -29.08 -45.02
CA LYS A 576 0.74 -29.96 -45.67
C LYS A 576 0.22 -30.64 -46.96
N PRO A 577 -1.04 -31.12 -47.04
CA PRO A 577 -1.54 -31.78 -48.25
C PRO A 577 -1.74 -30.86 -49.47
N PHE A 578 -1.87 -29.55 -49.26
CA PHE A 578 -2.20 -28.58 -50.31
C PHE A 578 -0.98 -28.28 -51.20
N LYS A 579 -0.89 -28.94 -52.36
CA LYS A 579 0.22 -28.75 -53.32
C LYS A 579 0.30 -27.32 -53.85
N ASN A 580 -0.85 -26.72 -54.15
CA ASN A 580 -0.94 -25.36 -54.67
C ASN A 580 -1.07 -24.28 -53.58
N LEU A 581 -0.61 -24.54 -52.35
CA LEU A 581 -0.71 -23.60 -51.22
C LEU A 581 -0.13 -22.21 -51.54
N HIS A 582 1.01 -22.16 -52.23
CA HIS A 582 1.63 -20.88 -52.62
C HIS A 582 0.72 -20.06 -53.54
N ARG A 583 0.06 -20.70 -54.53
CA ARG A 583 -0.90 -20.04 -55.43
C ARG A 583 -2.12 -19.56 -54.67
N LEU A 584 -2.61 -20.36 -53.70
CA LEU A 584 -3.71 -19.98 -52.84
C LEU A 584 -3.35 -18.76 -51.96
N CYS A 585 -2.15 -18.75 -51.36
CA CYS A 585 -1.66 -17.61 -50.59
C CYS A 585 -1.52 -16.34 -51.44
N TYR A 586 -1.11 -16.48 -52.70
CA TYR A 586 -1.05 -15.38 -53.66
C TYR A 586 -2.46 -14.83 -53.97
N LEU A 587 -3.42 -15.71 -54.27
CA LEU A 587 -4.82 -15.32 -54.52
C LEU A 587 -5.48 -14.63 -53.32
N LEU A 588 -5.18 -15.07 -52.10
CA LEU A 588 -5.69 -14.46 -50.86
C LEU A 588 -4.88 -13.21 -50.45
N ASN A 589 -3.85 -12.86 -51.23
CA ASN A 589 -2.91 -11.77 -51.02
C ASN A 589 -2.14 -11.84 -49.68
N CYS A 590 -2.06 -12.99 -49.02
CA CYS A 590 -1.63 -13.07 -47.62
C CYS A 590 -0.11 -13.08 -47.42
N MET A 591 0.71 -13.13 -48.48
CA MET A 591 2.18 -13.18 -48.38
C MET A 591 2.80 -11.81 -48.09
N ASN A 592 2.22 -10.72 -48.58
CA ASN A 592 2.75 -9.36 -48.38
C ASN A 592 1.96 -8.64 -47.29
N SER A 593 2.62 -8.31 -46.18
CA SER A 593 1.98 -7.52 -45.10
C SER A 593 1.62 -6.09 -45.53
N PHE A 594 2.40 -5.54 -46.46
CA PHE A 594 2.21 -4.21 -47.06
C PHE A 594 2.84 -4.19 -48.46
N GLU A 595 2.16 -3.58 -49.43
CA GLU A 595 2.65 -3.39 -50.80
C GLU A 595 2.26 -1.98 -51.27
N ASN A 596 3.23 -1.17 -51.67
CA ASN A 596 2.98 0.15 -52.25
C ASN A 596 2.71 0.00 -53.76
N SER A 597 1.49 -0.37 -54.13
CA SER A 597 1.10 -0.71 -55.50
C SER A 597 1.18 0.48 -56.45
N TYR A 598 0.94 1.70 -55.96
CA TYR A 598 1.13 2.92 -56.71
C TYR A 598 1.80 3.99 -55.83
N PRO A 599 3.14 4.15 -55.90
CA PRO A 599 3.84 5.15 -55.11
C PRO A 599 3.32 6.55 -55.45
N GLY A 600 3.30 7.46 -54.49
CA GLY A 600 2.70 8.78 -54.67
C GLY A 600 3.18 9.51 -55.92
N THR A 601 2.29 9.82 -56.86
CA THR A 601 2.59 10.57 -58.09
C THR A 601 1.73 11.82 -58.23
N LEU A 602 2.25 12.80 -58.96
CA LEU A 602 1.56 14.05 -59.25
C LEU A 602 0.88 13.96 -60.62
N THR A 603 -0.42 14.21 -60.64
CA THR A 603 -1.24 14.26 -61.87
C THR A 603 -1.13 15.62 -62.59
N SER A 604 -1.70 15.72 -63.81
CA SER A 604 -1.67 16.93 -64.63
C SER A 604 -2.48 18.08 -64.03
N HIS A 605 -2.14 19.31 -64.45
CA HIS A 605 -2.70 20.56 -63.89
C HIS A 605 -4.23 20.66 -64.07
N ASP A 606 -4.76 20.19 -65.20
CA ASP A 606 -6.17 20.31 -65.56
C ASP A 606 -7.10 19.52 -64.61
N GLN A 607 -6.57 18.52 -63.89
CA GLN A 607 -7.34 17.70 -62.95
C GLN A 607 -7.44 18.34 -61.55
N TRP A 608 -6.59 19.31 -61.20
CA TRP A 608 -6.51 19.86 -59.84
C TRP A 608 -7.75 20.68 -59.44
N LYS A 609 -8.17 21.64 -60.29
CA LYS A 609 -9.37 22.47 -60.00
C LYS A 609 -10.61 21.61 -59.87
N SER A 610 -10.84 20.73 -60.85
CA SER A 610 -11.97 19.81 -60.88
C SER A 610 -11.99 18.91 -59.64
N HIS A 611 -10.84 18.39 -59.21
CA HIS A 611 -10.75 17.55 -58.01
C HIS A 611 -11.09 18.31 -56.71
N ILE A 612 -10.59 19.54 -56.53
CA ILE A 612 -10.94 20.35 -55.35
C ILE A 612 -12.43 20.71 -55.36
N GLU A 613 -12.99 21.09 -56.50
CA GLU A 613 -14.43 21.38 -56.63
C GLU A 613 -15.29 20.14 -56.33
N GLU A 614 -14.87 18.97 -56.81
CA GLU A 614 -15.54 17.71 -56.50
C GLU A 614 -15.47 17.37 -55.01
N LEU A 615 -14.31 17.52 -54.36
CA LEU A 615 -14.18 17.30 -52.92
C LEU A 615 -15.02 18.28 -52.10
N LYS A 616 -15.06 19.56 -52.49
CA LYS A 616 -15.95 20.55 -51.87
C LYS A 616 -17.42 20.15 -51.97
N ARG A 617 -17.83 19.55 -53.09
CA ARG A 617 -19.21 19.14 -53.36
C ARG A 617 -19.59 17.84 -52.66
N VAL A 618 -18.74 16.81 -52.71
CA VAL A 618 -19.07 15.43 -52.32
C VAL A 618 -18.53 15.07 -50.93
N HIS A 619 -17.43 15.71 -50.50
CA HIS A 619 -16.71 15.40 -49.26
C HIS A 619 -16.23 16.67 -48.55
N SER A 620 -17.16 17.61 -48.28
CA SER A 620 -16.84 18.95 -47.73
C SER A 620 -16.02 18.93 -46.44
N ASN A 621 -16.09 17.85 -45.66
CA ASN A 621 -15.36 17.67 -44.41
C ASN A 621 -13.97 17.03 -44.56
N ASN A 622 -13.57 16.57 -45.75
CA ASN A 622 -12.25 15.95 -45.96
C ASN A 622 -11.17 17.00 -46.20
N THR A 623 -11.00 17.88 -45.22
CA THR A 623 -10.03 18.95 -45.27
C THR A 623 -9.45 19.22 -43.89
N PHE A 624 -8.20 19.65 -43.83
CA PHE A 624 -7.58 20.15 -42.62
C PHE A 624 -6.67 21.33 -42.94
N THR A 625 -6.52 22.24 -41.97
CA THR A 625 -5.70 23.44 -42.14
C THR A 625 -4.45 23.34 -41.29
N VAL A 626 -3.30 23.61 -41.91
CA VAL A 626 -1.99 23.64 -41.26
C VAL A 626 -1.60 25.09 -41.10
N ALA A 627 -1.41 25.53 -39.85
CA ALA A 627 -1.03 26.90 -39.54
C ALA A 627 0.33 27.27 -40.15
N ALA A 628 0.61 28.58 -40.25
CA ALA A 628 1.94 29.06 -40.59
C ALA A 628 2.96 28.62 -39.52
N ASN A 629 4.18 28.30 -39.94
CA ASN A 629 5.29 27.89 -39.07
C ASN A 629 5.02 26.61 -38.23
N ALA A 630 4.11 25.75 -38.68
CA ALA A 630 3.73 24.53 -37.96
C ALA A 630 4.00 23.26 -38.77
N LYS A 631 4.25 22.16 -38.06
CA LYS A 631 4.21 20.79 -38.60
C LYS A 631 2.98 20.10 -38.04
N TYR A 632 2.17 19.49 -38.91
CA TYR A 632 0.93 18.85 -38.53
C TYR A 632 0.86 17.42 -39.06
N GLU A 633 0.45 16.48 -38.21
CA GLU A 633 0.18 15.09 -38.59
C GLU A 633 -1.33 14.84 -38.56
N HIS A 634 -1.88 14.39 -39.69
CA HIS A 634 -3.29 14.02 -39.82
C HIS A 634 -3.41 12.49 -39.94
N PRO A 635 -3.73 11.76 -38.86
CA PRO A 635 -3.90 10.31 -38.90
C PRO A 635 -5.30 9.93 -39.39
N HIS A 636 -5.38 8.91 -40.25
CA HIS A 636 -6.62 8.30 -40.71
C HIS A 636 -6.59 6.78 -40.49
N SER A 637 -7.57 6.25 -39.76
CA SER A 637 -7.61 4.83 -39.43
C SER A 637 -7.97 3.97 -40.65
N ILE A 638 -7.19 2.91 -40.85
CA ILE A 638 -7.37 1.92 -41.91
C ILE A 638 -7.56 0.56 -41.25
N GLY A 639 -8.64 -0.13 -41.59
CA GLY A 639 -8.89 -1.51 -41.14
C GLY A 639 -7.90 -2.50 -41.76
N ALA A 640 -7.88 -3.73 -41.26
CA ALA A 640 -7.10 -4.81 -41.87
C ALA A 640 -7.61 -5.15 -43.29
N ARG A 641 -6.73 -5.73 -44.11
CA ARG A 641 -7.02 -6.24 -45.46
C ARG A 641 -7.64 -5.22 -46.41
N ARG A 642 -6.94 -4.12 -46.64
CA ARG A 642 -7.43 -3.01 -47.48
C ARG A 642 -6.54 -2.74 -48.68
N VAL A 643 -7.17 -2.45 -49.81
CA VAL A 643 -6.60 -1.58 -50.83
C VAL A 643 -6.99 -0.15 -50.48
N VAL A 644 -6.00 0.72 -50.29
CA VAL A 644 -6.19 2.11 -49.87
C VAL A 644 -5.74 3.01 -51.01
N HIS A 645 -6.71 3.69 -51.61
CA HIS A 645 -6.44 4.78 -52.55
C HIS A 645 -6.50 6.08 -51.78
N TRP A 646 -5.46 6.90 -51.92
CA TRP A 646 -5.41 8.20 -51.28
C TRP A 646 -5.07 9.27 -52.31
N SER A 647 -5.63 10.46 -52.12
CA SER A 647 -5.36 11.63 -52.95
C SER A 647 -5.41 12.91 -52.14
N LEU A 648 -4.58 13.88 -52.54
CA LEU A 648 -4.32 15.10 -51.81
C LEU A 648 -4.13 16.28 -52.78
N ALA A 649 -4.70 17.42 -52.43
CA ALA A 649 -4.52 18.69 -53.13
C ALA A 649 -4.49 19.84 -52.11
N CYS A 650 -3.83 20.93 -52.46
CA CYS A 650 -3.79 22.14 -51.65
C CYS A 650 -4.36 23.31 -52.47
N GLU A 651 -4.99 24.28 -51.80
CA GLU A 651 -5.45 25.48 -52.48
C GLU A 651 -4.32 26.49 -52.75
N ARG A 652 -3.25 26.45 -51.96
CA ARG A 652 -2.19 27.47 -51.97
C ARG A 652 -0.80 26.89 -51.68
N LEU A 653 0.17 27.26 -52.52
CA LEU A 653 1.61 27.05 -52.37
C LEU A 653 2.10 25.58 -52.33
N GLU A 654 3.39 25.39 -52.62
CA GLU A 654 4.06 24.09 -52.59
C GLU A 654 4.30 23.60 -51.16
N CYS A 655 3.98 22.35 -50.84
CA CYS A 655 4.03 21.80 -49.48
C CYS A 655 5.22 20.85 -49.28
N ASN A 656 5.80 20.81 -48.08
CA ASN A 656 6.63 19.68 -47.67
C ASN A 656 5.70 18.62 -47.09
N ILE A 657 5.72 17.41 -47.66
CA ILE A 657 4.75 16.36 -47.32
C ILE A 657 5.43 15.02 -47.12
N SER A 658 4.99 14.29 -46.09
CA SER A 658 5.28 12.87 -45.86
C SER A 658 3.97 12.12 -45.67
N ILE A 659 3.87 10.93 -46.26
CA ILE A 659 2.71 10.05 -46.16
C ILE A 659 3.22 8.69 -45.73
N GLU A 660 2.79 8.26 -44.56
CA GLU A 660 3.27 7.05 -43.91
C GLU A 660 2.09 6.16 -43.51
N TYR A 661 2.27 4.84 -43.60
CA TYR A 661 1.34 3.89 -43.00
C TYR A 661 1.96 3.31 -41.72
N ARG A 662 1.36 3.58 -40.57
CA ARG A 662 1.83 3.11 -39.25
C ARG A 662 0.92 1.98 -38.75
N ILE A 663 1.48 0.79 -38.52
CA ILE A 663 0.71 -0.36 -37.99
C ILE A 663 0.42 -0.15 -36.49
N ASN A 664 -0.80 -0.50 -36.05
CA ASN A 664 -1.20 -0.51 -34.65
C ASN A 664 -0.62 -1.72 -33.89
N THR A 665 0.69 -1.76 -33.68
CA THR A 665 1.38 -2.80 -32.89
C THR A 665 2.35 -2.20 -31.85
N PRO A 666 2.68 -2.93 -30.76
CA PRO A 666 3.61 -2.46 -29.71
C PRO A 666 4.98 -2.03 -30.23
N ARG A 667 5.43 -2.65 -31.33
CA ARG A 667 6.55 -2.17 -32.16
C ARG A 667 5.94 -1.48 -33.38
N THR A 668 5.83 -0.14 -33.36
CA THR A 668 5.22 0.62 -34.47
C THR A 668 6.11 0.49 -35.71
N LYS A 669 5.71 -0.33 -36.68
CA LYS A 669 6.33 -0.33 -38.01
C LYS A 669 5.66 0.75 -38.86
N SER A 670 6.48 1.61 -39.47
CA SER A 670 6.04 2.66 -40.40
C SER A 670 6.52 2.35 -41.81
N TYR A 671 5.63 2.50 -42.80
CA TYR A 671 5.93 2.34 -44.22
C TYR A 671 5.77 3.68 -44.92
N ASN A 672 6.84 4.17 -45.54
CA ASN A 672 6.80 5.41 -46.31
C ASN A 672 6.11 5.17 -47.66
N CYS A 673 4.95 5.81 -47.86
CA CYS A 673 4.21 5.76 -49.11
C CYS A 673 4.67 6.85 -50.08
N PHE A 674 5.03 8.03 -49.55
CA PHE A 674 5.55 9.17 -50.30
C PHE A 674 6.20 10.19 -49.35
N SER A 675 7.36 10.73 -49.70
CA SER A 675 7.97 11.83 -48.95
C SER A 675 8.78 12.74 -49.87
N ARG A 676 8.40 14.02 -49.97
CA ARG A 676 9.09 15.03 -50.78
C ARG A 676 8.90 16.44 -50.21
N GLN A 677 9.89 17.29 -50.45
CA GLN A 677 9.84 18.73 -50.17
C GLN A 677 9.37 19.51 -51.40
N LYS A 678 8.79 20.71 -51.18
CA LYS A 678 8.34 21.64 -52.22
C LYS A 678 7.45 20.97 -53.30
N VAL A 679 6.47 20.19 -52.85
CA VAL A 679 5.53 19.49 -53.73
C VAL A 679 4.45 20.46 -54.20
N PRO A 680 4.23 20.66 -55.51
CA PRO A 680 3.29 21.63 -56.05
C PRO A 680 1.83 21.15 -55.98
N LEU A 681 1.33 20.91 -54.76
CA LEU A 681 -0.05 20.49 -54.48
C LEU A 681 -1.08 21.59 -54.79
N ASP A 682 -0.63 22.83 -54.97
CA ASP A 682 -1.39 23.99 -55.44
C ASP A 682 -1.65 23.98 -56.95
N LYS A 683 -0.97 23.09 -57.68
CA LYS A 683 -1.09 22.97 -59.13
C LYS A 683 -1.41 21.55 -59.58
N LYS A 684 -1.20 20.54 -58.73
CA LYS A 684 -1.33 19.13 -59.08
C LYS A 684 -2.00 18.36 -57.95
N VAL A 685 -2.68 17.26 -58.28
CA VAL A 685 -3.19 16.33 -57.27
C VAL A 685 -2.15 15.23 -57.06
N LEU A 686 -1.73 15.03 -55.82
CA LEU A 686 -0.90 13.90 -55.42
C LEU A 686 -1.80 12.70 -55.14
N LYS A 687 -1.56 11.56 -55.79
CA LYS A 687 -2.35 10.34 -55.63
C LYS A 687 -1.42 9.16 -55.38
N GLY A 688 -1.88 8.20 -54.58
CA GLY A 688 -1.17 6.96 -54.34
C GLY A 688 -2.11 5.82 -53.98
N GLU A 689 -1.59 4.61 -54.04
CA GLU A 689 -2.29 3.40 -53.68
C GLU A 689 -1.34 2.47 -52.93
N PHE A 690 -1.83 1.91 -51.82
CA PHE A 690 -1.15 0.80 -51.17
C PHE A 690 -2.14 -0.26 -50.73
N LYS A 691 -1.60 -1.47 -50.54
CA LYS A 691 -2.30 -2.63 -50.04
C LYS A 691 -1.75 -2.95 -48.65
N THR A 692 -2.62 -3.25 -47.70
CA THR A 692 -2.20 -3.64 -46.35
C THR A 692 -3.03 -4.79 -45.80
N GLN A 693 -2.36 -5.75 -45.15
CA GLN A 693 -3.04 -6.86 -44.45
C GLN A 693 -3.42 -6.49 -43.02
N ARG A 694 -2.72 -5.54 -42.38
CA ARG A 694 -2.90 -5.19 -40.96
C ARG A 694 -3.65 -3.88 -40.81
N SER A 695 -4.33 -3.70 -39.68
CA SER A 695 -4.91 -2.41 -39.29
C SER A 695 -3.83 -1.43 -38.83
N GLY A 696 -4.11 -0.15 -39.02
CA GLY A 696 -3.13 0.91 -38.78
C GLY A 696 -3.69 2.29 -39.10
N ASN A 697 -2.80 3.27 -39.20
CA ASN A 697 -3.14 4.63 -39.55
C ASN A 697 -2.32 5.10 -40.76
N LEU A 698 -3.00 5.63 -41.77
CA LEU A 698 -2.37 6.46 -42.79
C LEU A 698 -2.16 7.85 -42.19
N VAL A 699 -0.91 8.26 -42.04
CA VAL A 699 -0.52 9.54 -41.45
C VAL A 699 -0.06 10.47 -42.56
N ILE A 700 -0.79 11.57 -42.75
CA ILE A 700 -0.42 12.64 -43.67
C ILE A 700 0.25 13.75 -42.87
N THR A 701 1.55 13.93 -43.08
CA THR A 701 2.35 14.94 -42.40
C THR A 701 2.64 16.09 -43.35
N ILE A 702 2.25 17.29 -42.95
CA ILE A 702 2.54 18.53 -43.68
C ILE A 702 3.45 19.38 -42.82
N ASP A 703 4.62 19.70 -43.37
CA ASP A 703 5.58 20.59 -42.75
C ASP A 703 5.49 21.98 -43.40
N ASN A 704 4.94 22.93 -42.64
CA ASN A 704 4.80 24.33 -43.03
C ASN A 704 5.72 25.24 -42.20
N GLN A 705 6.80 24.72 -41.64
CA GLN A 705 7.74 25.52 -40.83
C GLN A 705 8.48 26.60 -41.65
N THR A 706 8.57 26.40 -42.96
CA THR A 706 9.30 27.29 -43.89
C THR A 706 8.37 28.15 -44.77
N GLY A 707 7.04 28.00 -44.64
CA GLY A 707 6.04 28.72 -45.44
C GLY A 707 5.18 29.66 -44.59
N GLY A 708 5.30 30.97 -44.82
CA GLY A 708 4.67 32.00 -43.97
C GLY A 708 3.14 32.09 -43.99
N ALA A 709 2.42 31.24 -44.76
CA ALA A 709 0.96 31.28 -44.86
C ALA A 709 0.33 29.93 -44.47
N PRO A 710 -0.85 29.91 -43.82
CA PRO A 710 -1.61 28.68 -43.57
C PRO A 710 -1.99 27.96 -44.87
N ARG A 711 -2.08 26.62 -44.79
CA ARG A 711 -2.38 25.74 -45.93
C ARG A 711 -3.62 24.91 -45.65
N THR A 712 -4.57 24.93 -46.55
CA THR A 712 -5.75 24.06 -46.50
C THR A 712 -5.54 22.87 -47.42
N ILE A 713 -5.48 21.69 -46.83
CA ILE A 713 -5.24 20.43 -47.51
C ILE A 713 -6.55 19.70 -47.68
N TRP A 714 -6.93 19.47 -48.93
CA TRP A 714 -8.05 18.63 -49.33
C TRP A 714 -7.56 17.22 -49.55
N TYR A 715 -8.28 16.23 -49.01
CA TYR A 715 -7.90 14.83 -49.15
C TYR A 715 -9.07 13.92 -49.50
N GLN A 716 -8.76 12.77 -50.08
CA GLN A 716 -9.72 11.68 -50.25
C GLN A 716 -9.00 10.38 -49.94
N ILE A 717 -9.61 9.56 -49.07
CA ILE A 717 -9.13 8.22 -48.77
C ILE A 717 -10.28 7.27 -49.07
N LYS A 718 -10.08 6.34 -49.99
CA LYS A 718 -11.02 5.28 -50.35
C LYS A 718 -10.41 3.95 -49.99
N THR A 719 -11.08 3.22 -49.10
CA THR A 719 -10.65 1.89 -48.68
C THR A 719 -11.57 0.83 -49.27
N MET A 720 -11.00 -0.19 -49.92
CA MET A 720 -11.71 -1.36 -50.41
C MET A 720 -11.20 -2.59 -49.66
N HIS A 721 -12.07 -3.56 -49.34
CA HIS A 721 -11.59 -4.86 -48.87
C HIS A 721 -10.75 -5.52 -49.97
N PHE A 722 -9.74 -6.33 -49.60
CA PHE A 722 -9.25 -7.32 -50.56
C PHE A 722 -10.44 -8.19 -50.97
N SER A 723 -10.85 -8.10 -52.23
CA SER A 723 -11.76 -9.09 -52.80
C SER A 723 -11.04 -10.42 -52.78
N THR A 724 -11.65 -11.46 -52.19
CA THR A 724 -11.29 -12.83 -52.62
C THR A 724 -11.54 -12.88 -54.12
N CYS A 725 -10.67 -13.55 -54.87
CA CYS A 725 -10.82 -13.62 -56.33
C CYS A 725 -12.19 -14.25 -56.64
N HIS A 726 -13.19 -13.43 -56.98
CA HIS A 726 -14.57 -13.88 -57.19
C HIS A 726 -14.66 -14.94 -58.28
N LEU A 727 -13.77 -14.85 -59.27
CA LEU A 727 -13.60 -15.86 -60.31
C LEU A 727 -13.11 -17.19 -59.75
N PHE A 728 -12.08 -17.18 -58.90
CA PHE A 728 -11.59 -18.40 -58.24
C PHE A 728 -12.68 -19.01 -57.34
N ASP A 729 -13.35 -18.20 -56.51
CA ASP A 729 -14.44 -18.67 -55.65
C ASP A 729 -15.61 -19.24 -56.46
N GLY A 730 -15.89 -18.67 -57.63
CA GLY A 730 -16.88 -19.17 -58.59
C GLY A 730 -16.50 -20.51 -59.21
N PHE A 731 -15.28 -20.63 -59.75
CA PHE A 731 -14.76 -21.91 -60.29
C PHE A 731 -14.70 -22.99 -59.21
N PHE A 732 -14.27 -22.63 -58.01
CA PHE A 732 -14.22 -23.53 -56.88
C PHE A 732 -15.61 -24.03 -56.48
N SER A 733 -16.60 -23.13 -56.42
CA SER A 733 -17.99 -23.49 -56.07
C SER A 733 -18.64 -24.36 -57.15
N MET A 734 -18.36 -24.07 -58.42
CA MET A 734 -18.78 -24.87 -59.57
C MET A 734 -18.24 -26.31 -59.48
N LEU A 735 -16.93 -26.47 -59.31
CA LEU A 735 -16.30 -27.79 -59.17
C LEU A 735 -16.81 -28.50 -57.91
N ARG A 736 -17.01 -27.79 -56.81
CA ARG A 736 -17.58 -28.37 -55.59
C ARG A 736 -18.95 -28.98 -55.83
N GLN A 737 -19.83 -28.29 -56.57
CA GLN A 737 -21.17 -28.78 -56.89
C GLN A 737 -21.15 -30.01 -57.80
N GLN A 738 -20.19 -30.07 -58.74
CA GLN A 738 -20.01 -31.23 -59.61
C GLN A 738 -19.58 -32.48 -58.83
N TYR A 739 -18.70 -32.32 -57.84
CA TYR A 739 -18.10 -33.46 -57.12
C TYR A 739 -18.82 -33.85 -55.82
N PHE A 740 -19.50 -32.91 -55.15
CA PHE A 740 -20.19 -33.16 -53.88
C PHE A 740 -21.68 -32.86 -54.02
N GLN A 741 -22.50 -33.93 -54.07
CA GLN A 741 -23.96 -33.85 -54.24
C GLN A 741 -24.70 -33.20 -53.04
N GLN A 742 -24.03 -33.02 -51.89
CA GLN A 742 -24.61 -32.38 -50.70
C GLN A 742 -23.72 -31.21 -50.23
N SER A 743 -24.27 -29.99 -50.25
CA SER A 743 -23.52 -28.75 -49.99
C SER A 743 -23.24 -28.46 -48.51
N ASN A 744 -23.81 -29.24 -47.58
CA ASN A 744 -23.87 -28.88 -46.16
C ASN A 744 -22.92 -29.63 -45.21
N GLU A 745 -22.26 -30.70 -45.66
CA GLU A 745 -21.36 -31.50 -44.80
C GLU A 745 -19.95 -30.90 -44.69
N ASN A 746 -19.25 -31.23 -43.62
CA ASN A 746 -17.85 -30.85 -43.42
C ASN A 746 -16.99 -31.61 -44.44
N ILE A 747 -16.08 -30.90 -45.12
CA ILE A 747 -15.17 -31.50 -46.11
C ILE A 747 -13.91 -31.99 -45.39
N GLN A 748 -13.39 -33.15 -45.80
CA GLN A 748 -12.10 -33.66 -45.34
C GLN A 748 -10.92 -32.91 -46.01
N VAL A 749 -9.75 -32.90 -45.36
CA VAL A 749 -8.58 -32.15 -45.87
C VAL A 749 -8.14 -32.65 -47.25
N THR A 750 -8.14 -33.98 -47.47
CA THR A 750 -7.75 -34.60 -48.75
C THR A 750 -8.68 -34.15 -49.87
N ASP A 751 -9.98 -34.22 -49.63
CA ASP A 751 -11.02 -33.89 -50.60
C ASP A 751 -10.98 -32.41 -51.00
N LEU A 752 -10.77 -31.53 -50.02
CA LEU A 752 -10.65 -30.10 -50.26
C LEU A 752 -9.35 -29.75 -50.98
N SER A 753 -8.24 -30.42 -50.64
CA SER A 753 -6.96 -30.24 -51.31
C SER A 753 -7.06 -30.62 -52.79
N ASP A 754 -7.64 -31.79 -53.09
CA ASP A 754 -7.83 -32.25 -54.46
C ASP A 754 -8.75 -31.31 -55.25
N LEU A 755 -9.79 -30.77 -54.61
CA LEU A 755 -10.68 -29.80 -55.24
C LEU A 755 -9.98 -28.47 -55.57
N ILE A 756 -9.09 -27.99 -54.68
CA ILE A 756 -8.28 -26.79 -54.95
C ILE A 756 -7.32 -27.04 -56.11
N ASP A 757 -6.66 -28.21 -56.13
CA ASP A 757 -5.76 -28.59 -57.21
C ASP A 757 -6.49 -28.62 -58.56
N ARG A 758 -7.67 -29.24 -58.62
CA ARG A 758 -8.52 -29.23 -59.82
C ARG A 758 -8.99 -27.84 -60.23
N ALA A 759 -9.30 -26.97 -59.26
CA ALA A 759 -9.67 -25.58 -59.56
C ALA A 759 -8.51 -24.83 -60.22
N PHE A 760 -7.29 -25.06 -59.78
CA PHE A 760 -6.11 -24.48 -60.42
C PHE A 760 -5.81 -25.10 -61.79
N GLU A 761 -5.93 -26.43 -61.94
CA GLU A 761 -5.78 -27.11 -63.24
C GLU A 761 -6.81 -26.63 -64.26
N PHE A 762 -8.05 -26.41 -63.82
CA PHE A 762 -9.11 -25.83 -64.65
C PHE A 762 -8.77 -24.41 -65.08
N ILE A 763 -8.28 -23.57 -64.17
CA ILE A 763 -7.83 -22.20 -64.49
C ILE A 763 -6.67 -22.24 -65.48
N ASP A 764 -5.70 -23.14 -65.30
CA ASP A 764 -4.56 -23.26 -66.20
C ASP A 764 -5.01 -23.71 -67.60
N SER A 765 -5.94 -24.67 -67.68
CA SER A 765 -6.54 -25.12 -68.94
C SER A 765 -7.31 -23.99 -69.62
N LEU A 766 -8.07 -23.20 -68.85
CA LEU A 766 -8.77 -22.01 -69.32
C LEU A 766 -7.82 -20.96 -69.90
N LEU A 767 -6.70 -20.70 -69.22
CA LEU A 767 -5.70 -19.73 -69.69
C LEU A 767 -4.93 -20.23 -70.91
N ASN A 768 -4.74 -21.55 -71.04
CA ASN A 768 -4.08 -22.17 -72.20
C ASN A 768 -5.01 -22.37 -73.41
N GLY A 769 -6.32 -22.20 -73.23
CA GLY A 769 -7.32 -22.42 -74.28
C GLY A 769 -7.77 -23.88 -74.46
N ASP A 770 -7.39 -24.75 -73.53
CA ASP A 770 -7.66 -26.20 -73.54
C ASP A 770 -8.96 -26.53 -72.77
N ILE A 771 -10.07 -25.83 -73.09
CA ILE A 771 -11.36 -26.02 -72.42
C ILE A 771 -12.37 -26.74 -73.30
N THR A 772 -13.22 -27.56 -72.68
CA THR A 772 -14.29 -28.23 -73.40
C THR A 772 -15.52 -27.32 -73.59
N LEU A 773 -16.40 -27.69 -74.51
CA LEU A 773 -17.68 -27.01 -74.72
C LEU A 773 -18.61 -27.12 -73.49
N GLU A 774 -18.49 -28.23 -72.75
CA GLU A 774 -19.19 -28.44 -71.48
C GLU A 774 -18.68 -27.50 -70.39
N ASP A 775 -17.35 -27.32 -70.28
CA ASP A 775 -16.75 -26.33 -69.36
C ASP A 775 -17.24 -24.90 -69.65
N MET A 776 -17.37 -24.54 -70.93
CA MET A 776 -17.89 -23.22 -71.33
C MET A 776 -19.34 -22.98 -70.90
N GLU A 777 -20.19 -24.01 -70.90
CA GLU A 777 -21.56 -23.91 -70.38
C GLU A 777 -21.55 -23.59 -68.88
N TYR A 778 -20.67 -24.22 -68.11
CA TYR A 778 -20.55 -23.95 -66.67
C TYR A 778 -19.93 -22.58 -66.38
N LEU A 779 -18.97 -22.11 -67.19
CA LEU A 779 -18.39 -20.77 -67.06
C LEU A 779 -19.43 -19.65 -67.17
N LYS A 780 -20.52 -19.83 -67.94
CA LYS A 780 -21.64 -18.88 -68.00
C LYS A 780 -22.34 -18.66 -66.65
N THR A 781 -22.18 -19.59 -65.71
CA THR A 781 -22.76 -19.48 -64.37
C THR A 781 -21.84 -18.69 -63.42
N VAL A 782 -20.55 -18.61 -63.74
CA VAL A 782 -19.52 -17.93 -62.93
C VAL A 782 -19.32 -16.47 -63.34
N PHE A 783 -19.40 -16.18 -64.64
CA PHE A 783 -19.34 -14.82 -65.22
C PHE A 783 -20.72 -14.18 -65.29
#